data_AF-A0A438N898-F1
#
_entry.id   AF-A0A438N898-F1
#
_cell.length_a   1.000
_cell.length_b   1.000
_cell.length_c   1.000
_cell.angle_alpha   90.00
_cell.angle_beta   90.00
_cell.angle_gamma   90.00
#
_symmetry.space_group_name_H-M   'P 1'
#
loop_
_entity.id
_entity.type
_entity.pdbx_description
1 polymer ?
#
loop_
_entity_poly.entity_id
_entity_poly.type
_entity_poly.pdbx_seq_one_letter_code
_entity_poly.pdbx_strand_id
1 'polypeptide(L)'
;MLQSILMSGFIATVLASYGSNLNYRSPSVNHPGLGISIRKVAKRHNVRAAWEEGQLNFTHGVASGDPFPNSVILWTRCAPDLDNVDDNSTVSGLVQLYNPVPVYNGTNEGKPVSGTPVCLNWKITSDETLNDVADSGTVYTSSDIDYTVKVEATNLKPFTQYWYQFRICESNVSSIVGKTKTTPAADDDTSAINLAVYSCSNYPFGFFNAYGNPVRKNSVDYVIHLGDYIYEYGNGEYGWGGSLGRIPLPDRQIYTLYDYRKRHATYRTDLDLILSHQNYPWIPVWDDHEVADNTWRDGSAELNNTEASFIDDGGVSTDQRKMNAVRAYFEWLPLRQVDISDDLRIWRSFSIGNLMDLIMLDTRQYDRSITDLYWNTHYVHEISNDASRSMMGSRQENWFYNSLIDSKNRGATWRVIGSQVIFSRLNESIAYGNVDPLNYDAWDGYQANRNRTFKTLYDHNITNNIMIAGDSHANWVSDLIWLDEHDYDEATGKGSIGVEFAGSAVSSPSPGGQNISIAASNAASEWLVTANRELQWSELYYRGYFELAISHEKVDAKFFGLPTLINRNPNEISLANFTVYAVSGVGVGGSQSVLGDGDAGVEILGCLSSEDIFNQDQSLDLLTTPAMSPLPANQVPRLGVAVFILHPSSDPDSREAKFLLGQRLGSHGAGTWALPGGHLEFGESFEECTVREIKEETGLDVQDVGLLTITNDVMESGVVGKGWDTQIEGVQGWWMHYGTIFMVATVDPSTRIGSDGMPQAALMEPDKCSGWEWVTWQQLVRWGERQIRDEGLEEQAGRPLMISATVNGDSDHHRRLFVPMLNLLLQRPGVEPTLGREAW
;
A
#
# COMPACT_ATOMS: atom_id res chain seq x y z
N MET A 1 -19.93 58.30 1.37
CA MET A 1 -18.48 58.32 1.08
C MET A 1 -17.64 57.64 2.16
N LEU A 2 -17.67 58.06 3.43
CA LEU A 2 -16.87 57.39 4.50
C LEU A 2 -17.22 55.90 4.70
N GLN A 3 -18.51 55.52 4.72
CA GLN A 3 -18.92 54.12 4.78
C GLN A 3 -18.47 53.30 3.57
N SER A 4 -18.47 53.89 2.38
CA SER A 4 -18.02 53.24 1.14
C SER A 4 -16.50 53.02 1.12
N ILE A 5 -15.73 53.95 1.68
CA ILE A 5 -14.27 53.86 1.82
C ILE A 5 -13.89 52.80 2.87
N LEU A 6 -14.56 52.77 4.03
CA LEU A 6 -14.39 51.74 5.05
C LEU A 6 -14.75 50.34 4.54
N MET A 7 -15.83 50.23 3.77
CA MET A 7 -16.28 48.95 3.19
C MET A 7 -15.34 48.45 2.09
N SER A 8 -14.72 49.36 1.32
CA SER A 8 -13.71 49.02 0.31
C SER A 8 -12.40 48.55 0.95
N GLY A 9 -11.97 49.19 2.05
CA GLY A 9 -10.78 48.79 2.80
C GLY A 9 -10.92 47.40 3.43
N PHE A 10 -12.07 47.10 4.05
CA PHE A 10 -12.33 45.81 4.69
C PHE A 10 -12.38 44.64 3.68
N ILE A 11 -12.94 44.89 2.48
CA ILE A 11 -12.97 43.88 1.41
C ILE A 11 -11.56 43.63 0.86
N ALA A 12 -10.75 44.68 0.70
CA ALA A 12 -9.36 44.54 0.22
C ALA A 12 -8.49 43.75 1.21
N THR A 13 -8.61 44.00 2.52
CA THR A 13 -7.89 43.24 3.55
C THR A 13 -8.31 41.77 3.60
N VAL A 14 -9.61 41.48 3.43
CA VAL A 14 -10.13 40.11 3.40
C VAL A 14 -9.69 39.35 2.13
N LEU A 15 -9.69 40.00 0.96
CA LEU A 15 -9.20 39.37 -0.26
C LEU A 15 -7.70 39.06 -0.17
N ALA A 16 -6.91 39.96 0.41
CA ALA A 16 -5.49 39.76 0.65
C ALA A 16 -5.23 38.60 1.64
N SER A 17 -6.08 38.43 2.65
CA SER A 17 -5.92 37.42 3.69
C SER A 17 -6.40 36.01 3.31
N TYR A 18 -7.30 35.87 2.33
CA TYR A 18 -7.50 34.59 1.65
C TYR A 18 -6.34 34.29 0.68
N GLY A 19 -5.81 35.32 0.01
CA GLY A 19 -4.68 35.16 -0.92
C GLY A 19 -3.34 34.80 -0.27
N SER A 20 -3.23 34.97 1.05
CA SER A 20 -2.08 34.50 1.83
C SER A 20 -2.10 32.99 2.09
N ASN A 21 -3.28 32.35 2.03
CA ASN A 21 -3.36 30.89 2.11
C ASN A 21 -3.09 30.29 0.72
N LEU A 22 -1.97 29.60 0.61
CA LEU A 22 -1.49 29.03 -0.65
C LEU A 22 -2.48 28.01 -1.24
N ASN A 23 -3.32 27.38 -0.41
CA ASN A 23 -4.30 26.40 -0.87
C ASN A 23 -5.44 26.99 -1.73
N TYR A 24 -5.68 28.31 -1.70
CA TYR A 24 -6.62 28.95 -2.65
C TYR A 24 -5.97 29.34 -3.97
N ARG A 25 -4.64 29.39 -4.02
CA ARG A 25 -3.97 29.80 -5.24
C ARG A 25 -4.30 28.78 -6.32
N SER A 26 -4.39 29.32 -7.53
CA SER A 26 -4.31 28.42 -8.66
C SER A 26 -3.00 27.67 -8.56
N PRO A 27 -3.02 26.36 -8.85
CA PRO A 27 -1.80 25.70 -9.19
C PRO A 27 -1.14 26.40 -10.38
N SER A 28 -1.85 27.28 -11.14
CA SER A 28 -1.35 28.15 -12.23
C SER A 28 -1.63 29.66 -12.29
N VAL A 29 -0.56 30.48 -12.45
CA VAL A 29 -0.67 31.94 -12.77
C VAL A 29 -1.18 32.16 -14.19
N ASN A 30 -0.83 31.28 -15.13
CA ASN A 30 -1.29 31.35 -16.52
C ASN A 30 -2.72 30.84 -16.69
N HIS A 31 -3.15 29.94 -15.80
CA HIS A 31 -4.53 29.48 -15.71
C HIS A 31 -5.14 29.90 -14.38
N PRO A 32 -5.35 31.22 -14.12
CA PRO A 32 -5.91 31.70 -12.86
C PRO A 32 -7.35 31.19 -12.63
N GLY A 33 -7.98 30.59 -13.65
CA GLY A 33 -9.27 29.92 -13.55
C GLY A 33 -9.25 28.52 -12.92
N LEU A 34 -8.08 27.89 -12.78
CA LEU A 34 -7.93 26.59 -12.09
C LEU A 34 -7.82 26.75 -10.57
N GLY A 35 -7.45 27.94 -10.12
CA GLY A 35 -7.52 28.32 -8.71
C GLY A 35 -8.93 28.56 -8.23
N ILE A 36 -9.11 28.38 -6.93
CA ILE A 36 -10.37 28.73 -6.30
C ILE A 36 -10.47 30.25 -6.33
N SER A 37 -11.41 30.77 -7.13
CA SER A 37 -11.60 32.21 -7.25
C SER A 37 -11.87 32.84 -5.88
N ILE A 38 -10.85 33.50 -5.31
CA ILE A 38 -10.92 34.15 -4.00
C ILE A 38 -12.05 35.18 -3.96
N ARG A 39 -12.28 35.89 -5.07
CA ARG A 39 -13.42 36.80 -5.18
C ARG A 39 -14.75 36.08 -5.01
N LYS A 40 -14.92 34.89 -5.62
CA LYS A 40 -16.12 34.07 -5.42
C LYS A 40 -16.18 33.52 -3.98
N VAL A 41 -15.04 33.14 -3.38
CA VAL A 41 -14.95 32.65 -1.98
C VAL A 41 -15.43 33.73 -1.02
N ALA A 42 -14.81 34.90 -1.08
CA ALA A 42 -15.15 36.03 -0.22
C ALA A 42 -16.60 36.51 -0.44
N LYS A 43 -17.15 36.41 -1.66
CA LYS A 43 -18.54 36.79 -1.94
C LYS A 43 -19.55 35.82 -1.32
N ARG A 44 -19.25 34.52 -1.26
CA ARG A 44 -20.16 33.50 -0.71
C ARG A 44 -20.04 33.32 0.81
N HIS A 45 -18.93 33.76 1.40
CA HIS A 45 -18.70 33.66 2.85
C HIS A 45 -19.13 34.94 3.58
N ASN A 46 -19.75 34.77 4.74
CA ASN A 46 -20.04 35.89 5.63
C ASN A 46 -18.84 36.16 6.53
N VAL A 47 -17.92 36.99 6.05
CA VAL A 47 -16.68 37.37 6.78
C VAL A 47 -16.94 38.18 8.06
N ARG A 48 -18.20 38.57 8.31
CA ARG A 48 -18.63 39.22 9.56
C ARG A 48 -19.24 38.24 10.56
N ALA A 49 -19.57 37.02 10.13
CA ALA A 49 -19.91 35.96 11.06
C ALA A 49 -18.62 35.50 11.74
N ALA A 50 -18.71 35.23 13.04
CA ALA A 50 -17.62 34.71 13.83
C ALA A 50 -18.03 33.36 14.40
N TRP A 51 -17.05 32.49 14.59
CA TRP A 51 -17.24 31.24 15.33
C TRP A 51 -17.28 31.54 16.83
N GLU A 52 -18.11 30.82 17.57
CA GLU A 52 -18.08 30.91 19.04
C GLU A 52 -16.83 30.20 19.59
N GLU A 53 -16.37 30.63 20.76
CA GLU A 53 -15.21 30.03 21.42
C GLU A 53 -15.49 28.55 21.74
N GLY A 54 -14.59 27.66 21.29
CA GLY A 54 -14.74 26.22 21.45
C GLY A 54 -15.42 25.49 20.28
N GLN A 55 -15.92 26.19 19.25
CA GLN A 55 -16.48 25.54 18.05
C GLN A 55 -15.44 25.11 17.03
N LEU A 56 -14.20 25.63 17.13
CA LEU A 56 -13.11 25.39 16.20
C LEU A 56 -11.95 24.69 16.91
N ASN A 57 -11.41 23.65 16.28
CA ASN A 57 -10.31 22.87 16.83
C ASN A 57 -9.22 22.60 15.79
N PHE A 58 -7.98 22.48 16.27
CA PHE A 58 -6.84 22.02 15.46
C PHE A 58 -6.83 20.50 15.41
N THR A 59 -7.53 19.94 14.44
CA THR A 59 -7.90 18.51 14.42
C THR A 59 -6.77 17.56 14.00
N HIS A 60 -5.76 18.05 13.28
CA HIS A 60 -4.74 17.22 12.61
C HIS A 60 -3.30 17.72 12.85
N GLY A 61 -3.09 18.41 13.98
CA GLY A 61 -1.80 18.97 14.35
C GLY A 61 -1.31 20.06 13.38
N VAL A 62 0.01 20.18 13.31
CA VAL A 62 0.72 21.15 12.45
C VAL A 62 1.78 20.43 11.63
N ALA A 63 2.25 21.06 10.55
CA ALA A 63 3.32 20.53 9.72
C ALA A 63 4.19 21.64 9.12
N SER A 64 5.40 21.29 8.72
CA SER A 64 6.25 22.15 7.91
C SER A 64 6.90 21.38 6.78
N GLY A 65 7.33 22.06 5.72
CA GLY A 65 7.89 21.38 4.56
C GLY A 65 8.42 22.32 3.48
N ASP A 66 9.00 21.69 2.46
CA ASP A 66 9.74 22.36 1.37
C ASP A 66 10.61 23.54 1.85
N PRO A 67 11.57 23.28 2.76
CA PRO A 67 12.41 24.31 3.33
C PRO A 67 13.40 24.85 2.28
N PHE A 68 13.47 26.17 2.21
CA PHE A 68 14.50 26.93 1.52
C PHE A 68 15.40 27.65 2.53
N PRO A 69 16.49 28.28 2.08
CA PRO A 69 17.42 28.92 3.01
C PRO A 69 16.81 30.05 3.82
N ASN A 70 15.80 30.71 3.27
CA ASN A 70 15.17 31.88 3.88
C ASN A 70 13.65 31.74 4.05
N SER A 71 13.08 30.57 3.75
CA SER A 71 11.65 30.34 3.89
C SER A 71 11.28 28.88 4.10
N VAL A 72 10.09 28.64 4.65
CA VAL A 72 9.54 27.30 4.85
C VAL A 72 8.02 27.35 4.76
N ILE A 73 7.40 26.27 4.25
CA ILE A 73 5.95 26.13 4.30
C ILE A 73 5.51 25.72 5.70
N LEU A 74 4.50 26.40 6.24
CA LEU A 74 3.81 26.04 7.46
C LEU A 74 2.39 25.60 7.12
N TRP A 75 1.94 24.52 7.74
CA TRP A 75 0.63 23.93 7.50
C TRP A 75 -0.10 23.59 8.81
N THR A 76 -1.43 23.71 8.78
CA THR A 76 -2.33 23.19 9.81
C THR A 76 -3.73 22.99 9.23
N ARG A 77 -4.59 22.27 9.94
CA ARG A 77 -6.04 22.28 9.70
C ARG A 77 -6.80 22.76 10.94
N CYS A 78 -7.66 23.77 10.78
CA CYS A 78 -8.50 24.29 11.86
C CYS A 78 -9.97 24.32 11.40
N ALA A 79 -10.73 23.34 11.87
CA ALA A 79 -12.06 23.05 11.37
C ALA A 79 -13.12 23.11 12.49
N PRO A 80 -14.39 23.33 12.17
CA PRO A 80 -15.47 23.25 13.14
C PRO A 80 -15.81 21.80 13.53
N ASP A 81 -16.42 21.62 14.71
CA ASP A 81 -16.84 20.31 15.26
C ASP A 81 -18.09 19.68 14.56
N LEU A 82 -18.55 20.19 13.40
CA LEU A 82 -19.80 19.75 12.73
C LEU A 82 -19.56 19.12 11.33
N ASP A 83 -20.17 17.95 11.08
CA ASP A 83 -20.32 17.25 9.77
C ASP A 83 -21.38 17.86 8.81
N ASN A 84 -21.29 17.66 7.46
CA ASN A 84 -22.15 18.23 6.36
C ASN A 84 -22.11 17.44 4.98
N VAL A 85 -22.73 17.84 3.82
CA VAL A 85 -24.02 17.44 3.12
C VAL A 85 -23.83 16.29 2.08
N ASP A 86 -24.82 15.40 1.86
CA ASP A 86 -25.02 14.57 0.64
C ASP A 86 -25.82 15.31 -0.46
N ASP A 87 -25.14 15.81 -1.49
CA ASP A 87 -25.77 16.29 -2.73
C ASP A 87 -24.95 15.81 -3.94
N ASN A 88 -25.49 14.81 -4.63
CA ASN A 88 -24.96 14.21 -5.86
C ASN A 88 -25.55 14.84 -7.14
N SER A 89 -26.16 16.04 -7.08
CA SER A 89 -26.64 16.71 -8.27
C SER A 89 -25.48 17.09 -9.21
N THR A 90 -25.56 16.65 -10.47
CA THR A 90 -24.68 17.13 -11.54
C THR A 90 -24.98 18.59 -11.81
N VAL A 91 -24.09 19.48 -11.37
CA VAL A 91 -24.24 20.92 -11.54
C VAL A 91 -23.77 21.31 -12.94
N SER A 92 -24.69 21.69 -13.83
CA SER A 92 -24.35 22.39 -15.06
C SER A 92 -24.20 23.90 -14.79
N GLY A 93 -23.09 24.50 -15.25
CA GLY A 93 -22.82 25.95 -15.16
C GLY A 93 -21.49 26.32 -14.49
N LEU A 94 -21.14 27.62 -14.51
CA LEU A 94 -19.84 28.16 -14.05
C LEU A 94 -19.70 28.20 -12.51
N VAL A 95 -19.57 26.99 -11.94
CA VAL A 95 -18.92 26.58 -10.67
C VAL A 95 -19.50 27.16 -9.37
N GLN A 96 -20.13 26.31 -8.54
CA GLN A 96 -20.36 26.60 -7.12
C GLN A 96 -20.50 25.35 -6.20
N LEU A 97 -19.82 25.44 -5.03
CA LEU A 97 -19.79 24.59 -3.82
C LEU A 97 -18.98 23.27 -3.89
N TYR A 98 -17.83 23.24 -3.20
CA TYR A 98 -17.00 22.05 -2.93
C TYR A 98 -17.14 21.68 -1.44
N ASN A 99 -17.43 20.40 -1.16
CA ASN A 99 -17.79 19.94 0.19
C ASN A 99 -16.56 19.76 1.13
N PRO A 100 -16.66 20.18 2.41
CA PRO A 100 -15.67 19.90 3.46
C PRO A 100 -15.76 18.46 3.96
N VAL A 101 -14.70 18.00 4.63
CA VAL A 101 -14.65 16.67 5.25
C VAL A 101 -14.45 16.76 6.76
N PRO A 102 -15.48 16.62 7.60
CA PRO A 102 -15.23 16.62 9.04
C PRO A 102 -14.81 15.21 9.49
N VAL A 103 -14.10 15.15 10.60
CA VAL A 103 -13.64 13.91 11.23
C VAL A 103 -14.40 13.85 12.54
N TYR A 104 -15.38 12.94 12.67
CA TYR A 104 -15.46 11.84 13.66
C TYR A 104 -16.89 11.23 13.66
N ASN A 105 -16.95 9.89 13.61
CA ASN A 105 -18.09 8.97 13.85
C ASN A 105 -19.38 9.13 12.99
N GLY A 106 -19.42 8.44 11.84
CA GLY A 106 -20.65 7.94 11.19
C GLY A 106 -21.67 8.95 10.61
N THR A 107 -22.10 8.66 9.37
CA THR A 107 -23.41 8.97 8.74
C THR A 107 -23.95 10.42 8.72
N ASN A 108 -23.14 11.45 8.92
CA ASN A 108 -23.60 12.85 8.83
C ASN A 108 -23.46 13.46 7.41
N GLU A 109 -23.45 12.61 6.38
CA GLU A 109 -23.56 12.97 4.97
C GLU A 109 -24.94 13.66 4.76
N GLY A 110 -25.07 14.98 4.97
CA GLY A 110 -26.39 15.65 4.85
C GLY A 110 -26.60 17.08 5.37
N LYS A 111 -25.72 17.66 6.20
CA LYS A 111 -25.95 18.99 6.81
C LYS A 111 -25.29 20.16 6.02
N PRO A 112 -25.79 21.41 6.01
CA PRO A 112 -25.26 22.50 5.19
C PRO A 112 -23.91 23.09 5.64
N VAL A 113 -22.99 23.25 4.69
CA VAL A 113 -21.64 23.85 4.87
C VAL A 113 -21.73 25.25 5.46
N SER A 114 -21.01 25.49 6.56
CA SER A 114 -20.89 26.83 7.13
C SER A 114 -20.27 27.81 6.12
N GLY A 115 -20.98 28.90 5.86
CA GLY A 115 -20.45 30.04 5.10
C GLY A 115 -19.55 30.95 5.94
N THR A 116 -19.21 30.58 7.18
CA THR A 116 -18.36 31.35 8.08
C THR A 116 -16.91 30.93 7.92
N PRO A 117 -16.00 31.83 7.51
CA PRO A 117 -14.60 31.47 7.36
C PRO A 117 -13.88 31.37 8.70
N VAL A 118 -12.77 30.64 8.71
CA VAL A 118 -11.88 30.53 9.86
C VAL A 118 -10.71 31.47 9.67
N CYS A 119 -10.47 32.33 10.65
CA CYS A 119 -9.33 33.25 10.67
C CYS A 119 -8.28 32.73 11.66
N LEU A 120 -7.03 32.62 11.22
CA LEU A 120 -5.89 32.28 12.08
C LEU A 120 -4.81 33.37 12.01
N ASN A 121 -4.18 33.63 13.14
CA ASN A 121 -2.87 34.26 13.20
C ASN A 121 -1.81 33.16 13.25
N TRP A 122 -0.73 33.30 12.50
CA TRP A 122 0.42 32.41 12.56
C TRP A 122 1.67 33.22 12.91
N LYS A 123 2.61 32.57 13.58
CA LYS A 123 3.95 33.13 13.86
C LYS A 123 4.99 32.03 13.80
N ILE A 124 6.20 32.42 13.42
CA ILE A 124 7.43 31.61 13.50
C ILE A 124 8.48 32.41 14.29
N THR A 125 9.21 31.74 15.18
CA THR A 125 10.09 32.35 16.17
C THR A 125 11.43 31.62 16.23
N SER A 126 12.50 32.36 16.54
CA SER A 126 13.86 31.83 16.75
C SER A 126 14.04 31.14 18.10
N ASP A 127 13.01 31.13 18.94
CA ASP A 127 13.01 30.50 20.25
C ASP A 127 11.73 29.70 20.51
N GLU A 128 11.84 28.67 21.34
CA GLU A 128 10.74 27.76 21.72
C GLU A 128 9.65 28.44 22.56
N THR A 129 9.99 29.52 23.29
CA THR A 129 9.03 30.26 24.11
C THR A 129 8.12 31.20 23.30
N LEU A 130 8.34 31.22 21.97
CA LEU A 130 7.56 31.95 20.98
C LEU A 130 7.59 33.49 21.15
N ASN A 131 8.72 34.05 21.59
CA ASN A 131 8.87 35.46 21.94
C ASN A 131 9.60 36.28 20.85
N ASP A 132 10.65 35.73 20.26
CA ASP A 132 11.46 36.36 19.22
C ASP A 132 10.90 36.01 17.83
N VAL A 133 9.91 36.78 17.40
CA VAL A 133 9.15 36.53 16.16
C VAL A 133 10.00 36.89 14.94
N ALA A 134 10.28 35.89 14.10
CA ALA A 134 10.98 36.06 12.83
C ALA A 134 10.03 36.44 11.68
N ASP A 135 8.85 35.83 11.63
CA ASP A 135 7.78 36.19 10.70
C ASP A 135 6.41 35.87 11.30
N SER A 136 5.37 36.55 10.82
CA SER A 136 4.00 36.34 11.27
C SER A 136 2.98 36.90 10.28
N GLY A 137 1.74 36.42 10.38
CA GLY A 137 0.67 36.96 9.57
C GLY A 137 -0.71 36.49 9.99
N THR A 138 -1.71 36.96 9.26
CA THR A 138 -3.09 36.52 9.37
C THR A 138 -3.50 35.81 8.08
N VAL A 139 -4.23 34.71 8.23
CA VAL A 139 -4.63 33.85 7.13
C VAL A 139 -6.05 33.35 7.34
N TYR A 140 -6.80 33.23 6.24
CA TYR A 140 -8.16 32.71 6.26
C TYR A 140 -8.23 31.34 5.60
N THR A 141 -9.14 30.50 6.09
CA THR A 141 -9.51 29.22 5.48
C THR A 141 -11.01 29.02 5.53
N SER A 142 -11.50 28.05 4.76
CA SER A 142 -12.91 27.70 4.60
C SER A 142 -13.06 26.26 4.15
N SER A 143 -14.30 25.80 4.09
CA SER A 143 -14.68 24.50 3.54
C SER A 143 -14.19 24.25 2.10
N ASP A 144 -13.96 25.30 1.31
CA ASP A 144 -13.53 25.16 -0.08
C ASP A 144 -12.19 24.43 -0.24
N ILE A 145 -11.34 24.51 0.77
CA ILE A 145 -10.02 23.86 0.86
C ILE A 145 -9.92 22.99 2.11
N ASP A 146 -11.07 22.49 2.57
CA ASP A 146 -11.19 21.63 3.74
C ASP A 146 -10.58 22.21 5.04
N TYR A 147 -10.70 23.53 5.21
CA TYR A 147 -10.20 24.27 6.37
C TYR A 147 -8.70 24.11 6.63
N THR A 148 -7.95 23.69 5.61
CA THR A 148 -6.49 23.63 5.66
C THR A 148 -5.90 25.03 5.49
N VAL A 149 -4.76 25.26 6.11
CA VAL A 149 -3.98 26.48 6.01
C VAL A 149 -2.60 26.10 5.56
N LYS A 150 -2.13 26.76 4.52
CA LYS A 150 -0.76 26.68 4.04
C LYS A 150 -0.22 28.09 3.82
N VAL A 151 0.85 28.43 4.51
CA VAL A 151 1.53 29.73 4.38
C VAL A 151 3.02 29.52 4.18
N GLU A 152 3.66 30.45 3.48
CA GLU A 152 5.11 30.50 3.40
C GLU A 152 5.62 31.52 4.42
N ALA A 153 6.34 31.04 5.43
CA ALA A 153 7.09 31.90 6.32
C ALA A 153 8.41 32.29 5.66
N THR A 154 8.77 33.57 5.68
CA THR A 154 9.92 34.15 4.98
C THR A 154 10.86 34.88 5.95
N ASN A 155 11.90 35.53 5.43
CA ASN A 155 12.87 36.30 6.22
C ASN A 155 13.63 35.45 7.26
N LEU A 156 13.74 34.15 7.01
CA LEU A 156 14.44 33.21 7.88
C LEU A 156 15.93 33.20 7.56
N LYS A 157 16.74 32.76 8.54
CA LYS A 157 18.17 32.54 8.35
C LYS A 157 18.41 31.13 7.79
N PRO A 158 19.41 30.94 6.92
CA PRO A 158 19.83 29.61 6.46
C PRO A 158 20.19 28.68 7.61
N PHE A 159 19.97 27.39 7.39
CA PHE A 159 20.33 26.28 8.27
C PHE A 159 20.00 26.49 9.76
N THR A 160 18.84 27.08 10.04
CA THR A 160 18.44 27.52 11.38
C THR A 160 17.14 26.82 11.79
N GLN A 161 17.09 26.35 13.03
CA GLN A 161 15.88 25.77 13.63
C GLN A 161 14.94 26.89 14.11
N TYR A 162 13.64 26.71 13.90
CA TYR A 162 12.58 27.63 14.30
C TYR A 162 11.41 26.88 14.94
N TRP A 163 10.58 27.62 15.68
CA TRP A 163 9.31 27.14 16.24
C TRP A 163 8.16 27.94 15.68
N TYR A 164 7.01 27.32 15.48
CA TYR A 164 5.85 28.01 14.90
C TYR A 164 4.53 27.55 15.53
N GLN A 165 3.53 28.43 15.48
CA GLN A 165 2.22 28.18 16.05
C GLN A 165 1.13 28.96 15.30
N PHE A 166 -0.05 28.35 15.20
CA PHE A 166 -1.27 28.98 14.73
C PHE A 166 -2.20 29.28 15.90
N ARG A 167 -2.95 30.38 15.84
CA ARG A 167 -3.93 30.77 16.84
C ARG A 167 -5.18 31.30 16.17
N ILE A 168 -6.35 30.87 16.63
CA ILE A 168 -7.62 31.40 16.13
C ILE A 168 -7.69 32.91 16.41
N CYS A 169 -8.07 33.70 15.41
CA CYS A 169 -8.19 35.15 15.55
C CYS A 169 -9.15 35.49 16.69
N GLU A 170 -8.79 36.49 17.50
CA GLU A 170 -9.62 36.97 18.62
C GLU A 170 -9.95 35.89 19.67
N SER A 171 -9.16 34.80 19.73
CA SER A 171 -9.28 33.72 20.71
C SER A 171 -7.93 33.37 21.35
N ASN A 172 -7.97 32.65 22.47
CA ASN A 172 -6.79 32.06 23.12
C ASN A 172 -6.51 30.62 22.65
N VAL A 173 -7.37 30.04 21.82
CA VAL A 173 -7.19 28.69 21.29
C VAL A 173 -6.08 28.68 20.24
N SER A 174 -5.03 27.90 20.51
CA SER A 174 -3.82 27.79 19.69
C SER A 174 -3.56 26.34 19.31
N SER A 175 -2.87 26.14 18.18
CA SER A 175 -2.36 24.84 17.78
C SER A 175 -1.28 24.37 18.75
N ILE A 176 -0.91 23.10 18.65
CA ILE A 176 0.37 22.64 19.16
C ILE A 176 1.51 23.45 18.51
N VAL A 177 2.64 23.56 19.22
CA VAL A 177 3.85 24.22 18.70
C VAL A 177 4.59 23.24 17.79
N GLY A 178 4.86 23.64 16.56
CA GLY A 178 5.71 22.90 15.64
C GLY A 178 7.15 23.38 15.68
N LYS A 179 8.06 22.52 15.25
CA LYS A 179 9.49 22.77 15.05
C LYS A 179 9.81 22.58 13.57
N THR A 180 10.70 23.40 13.02
CA THR A 180 11.11 23.33 11.63
C THR A 180 12.56 23.78 11.47
N LYS A 181 13.15 23.56 10.29
CA LYS A 181 14.53 23.94 9.98
C LYS A 181 14.65 24.37 8.52
N THR A 182 15.28 25.52 8.26
CA THR A 182 15.62 25.98 6.91
C THR A 182 16.80 25.19 6.34
N THR A 183 16.95 25.18 5.01
CA THR A 183 18.14 24.60 4.36
C THR A 183 19.34 25.56 4.46
N PRO A 184 20.59 25.10 4.32
CA PRO A 184 21.72 25.96 4.01
C PRO A 184 21.52 26.62 2.64
N ALA A 185 22.11 27.81 2.43
CA ALA A 185 22.19 28.38 1.08
C ALA A 185 23.05 27.51 0.17
N ALA A 186 22.85 27.61 -1.15
CA ALA A 186 23.49 26.72 -2.11
C ALA A 186 25.03 26.73 -2.06
N ASP A 187 25.67 27.80 -1.57
CA ASP A 187 27.12 27.91 -1.50
C ASP A 187 27.65 27.87 -0.06
N ASP A 188 26.79 27.60 0.93
CA ASP A 188 27.20 27.46 2.33
C ASP A 188 28.05 26.20 2.52
N ASP A 189 29.15 26.34 3.27
CA ASP A 189 30.02 25.24 3.67
C ASP A 189 29.33 24.36 4.72
N THR A 190 28.65 23.31 4.25
CA THR A 190 27.75 22.50 5.07
C THR A 190 28.42 21.20 5.44
N SER A 191 28.78 21.05 6.72
CA SER A 191 29.56 19.88 7.17
C SER A 191 28.80 18.55 7.05
N ALA A 192 27.51 18.55 7.40
CA ALA A 192 26.69 17.35 7.40
C ALA A 192 25.20 17.65 7.30
N ILE A 193 24.45 16.72 6.71
CA ILE A 193 22.99 16.71 6.63
C ILE A 193 22.48 15.31 6.92
N ASN A 194 21.48 15.21 7.79
CA ASN A 194 20.85 13.93 8.12
C ASN A 194 19.41 13.87 7.60
N LEU A 195 19.05 12.78 6.92
CA LEU A 195 17.73 12.56 6.33
C LEU A 195 17.08 11.31 6.94
N ALA A 196 15.76 11.35 7.16
CA ALA A 196 14.95 10.14 7.28
C ALA A 196 14.16 9.94 5.98
N VAL A 197 14.12 8.72 5.47
CA VAL A 197 13.43 8.39 4.21
C VAL A 197 12.33 7.36 4.48
N TYR A 198 11.12 7.64 3.97
CA TYR A 198 9.92 6.81 4.14
C TYR A 198 9.17 6.60 2.82
N SER A 199 8.37 5.54 2.77
CA SER A 199 7.33 5.30 1.77
C SER A 199 6.28 4.32 2.32
N CYS A 200 5.17 4.15 1.60
CA CYS A 200 4.25 3.01 1.73
C CYS A 200 3.67 2.84 3.14
N SER A 201 2.74 3.72 3.47
CA SER A 201 2.12 3.85 4.80
C SER A 201 0.69 3.34 4.84
N ASN A 202 0.40 2.13 4.36
CA ASN A 202 -0.98 1.62 4.35
C ASN A 202 -1.58 1.53 5.77
N TYR A 203 -2.65 2.29 6.00
CA TYR A 203 -3.27 2.49 7.31
C TYR A 203 -3.84 1.20 7.94
N PRO A 204 -4.63 0.37 7.22
CA PRO A 204 -5.09 -0.94 7.70
C PRO A 204 -4.00 -1.88 8.25
N PHE A 205 -2.79 -1.90 7.68
CA PHE A 205 -1.78 -2.90 8.03
C PHE A 205 -1.07 -2.64 9.37
N GLY A 206 -1.13 -1.42 9.92
CA GLY A 206 -0.65 -1.18 11.27
C GLY A 206 -0.33 0.26 11.62
N PHE A 207 0.19 0.44 12.84
CA PHE A 207 0.58 1.74 13.38
C PHE A 207 1.87 2.25 12.75
N PHE A 208 1.96 3.55 12.51
CA PHE A 208 3.09 4.15 11.81
C PHE A 208 4.27 4.47 12.73
N ASN A 209 4.72 3.46 13.50
CA ASN A 209 5.77 3.59 14.51
C ASN A 209 7.08 4.20 13.95
N ALA A 210 7.39 3.89 12.68
CA ALA A 210 8.57 4.39 11.97
C ALA A 210 8.70 5.92 12.04
N TYR A 211 7.60 6.66 11.86
CA TYR A 211 7.63 8.12 11.81
C TYR A 211 8.09 8.76 13.12
N GLY A 212 7.76 8.15 14.26
CA GLY A 212 8.09 8.73 15.55
C GLY A 212 9.53 8.47 15.97
N ASN A 213 10.21 7.49 15.39
CA ASN A 213 11.53 7.07 15.88
C ASN A 213 12.64 8.09 15.61
N PRO A 214 12.75 8.72 14.43
CA PRO A 214 13.71 9.83 14.24
C PRO A 214 13.40 11.03 15.12
N VAL A 215 12.15 11.26 15.49
CA VAL A 215 11.79 12.32 16.46
C VAL A 215 12.32 11.98 17.85
N ARG A 216 12.10 10.74 18.30
CA ARG A 216 12.55 10.24 19.60
C ARG A 216 14.08 10.22 19.73
N LYS A 217 14.79 9.93 18.63
CA LYS A 217 16.26 9.99 18.54
C LYS A 217 16.82 11.40 18.35
N ASN A 218 15.99 12.33 17.84
CA ASN A 218 16.42 13.64 17.33
C ASN A 218 17.62 13.51 16.37
N SER A 219 17.53 12.55 15.44
CA SER A 219 18.65 12.09 14.60
C SER A 219 18.78 12.82 13.26
N VAL A 220 17.71 13.47 12.78
CA VAL A 220 17.62 13.98 11.41
C VAL A 220 17.31 15.47 11.32
N ASP A 221 17.64 16.07 10.17
CA ASP A 221 17.33 17.46 9.84
C ASP A 221 16.05 17.59 9.01
N TYR A 222 15.87 16.69 8.03
CA TYR A 222 14.78 16.70 7.07
C TYR A 222 14.17 15.31 6.90
N VAL A 223 12.89 15.28 6.54
CA VAL A 223 12.17 14.05 6.18
C VAL A 223 11.89 14.03 4.69
N ILE A 224 12.22 12.91 4.04
CA ILE A 224 11.86 12.61 2.67
C ILE A 224 10.76 11.55 2.68
N HIS A 225 9.71 11.75 1.90
CA HIS A 225 8.67 10.75 1.69
C HIS A 225 8.53 10.49 0.19
N LEU A 226 8.73 9.25 -0.23
CA LEU A 226 8.88 8.88 -1.64
C LEU A 226 7.57 8.47 -2.31
N GLY A 227 6.49 8.33 -1.54
CA GLY A 227 5.14 8.12 -2.06
C GLY A 227 4.39 7.06 -1.27
N ASP A 228 3.14 6.82 -1.63
CA ASP A 228 2.19 5.97 -0.91
C ASP A 228 1.95 6.45 0.53
N TYR A 229 1.79 7.77 0.65
CA TYR A 229 1.40 8.42 1.90
C TYR A 229 -0.02 8.01 2.30
N ILE A 230 -0.88 7.78 1.30
CA ILE A 230 -2.19 7.14 1.45
C ILE A 230 -2.31 5.95 0.51
N TYR A 231 -3.29 5.10 0.78
CA TYR A 231 -3.82 4.12 -0.16
C TYR A 231 -5.30 4.43 -0.43
N GLU A 232 -5.81 4.02 -1.58
CA GLU A 232 -7.14 4.36 -2.12
C GLU A 232 -8.26 3.37 -1.73
N TYR A 233 -7.87 2.16 -1.33
CA TYR A 233 -8.75 1.01 -1.06
C TYR A 233 -9.74 1.16 0.09
N GLY A 234 -10.85 0.42 0.02
CA GLY A 234 -11.71 0.13 1.17
C GLY A 234 -11.07 -0.88 2.15
N ASN A 235 -11.60 -0.97 3.37
CA ASN A 235 -11.16 -1.98 4.33
C ASN A 235 -11.50 -3.39 3.83
N GLY A 236 -10.52 -4.30 3.82
CA GLY A 236 -10.69 -5.67 3.34
C GLY A 236 -10.37 -5.85 1.85
N GLU A 237 -10.20 -4.77 1.08
CA GLU A 237 -9.72 -4.84 -0.30
C GLU A 237 -8.19 -5.04 -0.31
N TYR A 238 -7.45 -4.14 0.34
CA TYR A 238 -6.00 -4.27 0.53
C TYR A 238 -5.61 -3.99 2.00
N GLY A 239 -5.73 -5.05 2.80
CA GLY A 239 -5.48 -5.03 4.25
C GLY A 239 -6.75 -4.97 5.09
N TRP A 240 -6.66 -5.46 6.33
CA TRP A 240 -7.78 -5.51 7.27
C TRP A 240 -7.44 -4.76 8.57
N GLY A 241 -8.01 -3.55 8.71
CA GLY A 241 -7.77 -2.68 9.86
C GLY A 241 -8.72 -2.87 11.03
N GLY A 242 -9.76 -3.70 10.89
CA GLY A 242 -10.83 -3.86 11.89
C GLY A 242 -10.33 -4.31 13.27
N SER A 243 -9.37 -5.24 13.31
CA SER A 243 -8.74 -5.72 14.55
C SER A 243 -7.88 -4.66 15.25
N LEU A 244 -7.40 -3.66 14.52
CA LEU A 244 -6.53 -2.59 15.02
C LEU A 244 -7.28 -1.27 15.27
N GLY A 245 -8.57 -1.20 14.92
CA GLY A 245 -9.31 0.06 14.89
C GLY A 245 -8.77 1.03 13.83
N ARG A 246 -8.16 0.51 12.77
CA ARG A 246 -7.52 1.27 11.70
C ARG A 246 -8.25 1.13 10.36
N ILE A 247 -9.56 1.34 10.38
CA ILE A 247 -10.39 1.34 9.17
C ILE A 247 -10.16 2.67 8.42
N PRO A 248 -9.70 2.65 7.15
CA PRO A 248 -9.58 3.85 6.34
C PRO A 248 -10.96 4.44 6.05
N LEU A 249 -11.09 5.77 6.06
CA LEU A 249 -12.35 6.44 5.73
C LEU A 249 -12.21 7.28 4.45
N PRO A 250 -13.28 7.39 3.62
CA PRO A 250 -14.48 6.56 3.70
C PRO A 250 -14.09 5.10 3.49
N ASP A 251 -14.86 4.19 4.09
CA ASP A 251 -14.58 2.76 4.03
C ASP A 251 -15.06 2.18 2.69
N ARG A 252 -14.34 2.55 1.63
CA ARG A 252 -14.56 2.20 0.23
C ARG A 252 -13.36 2.65 -0.62
N GLN A 253 -13.28 2.15 -1.84
CA GLN A 253 -12.45 2.72 -2.90
C GLN A 253 -12.76 4.22 -3.12
N ILE A 254 -11.73 5.06 -3.22
CA ILE A 254 -11.86 6.52 -3.29
C ILE A 254 -11.72 7.08 -4.71
N TYR A 255 -12.59 8.02 -5.07
CA TYR A 255 -12.66 8.60 -6.43
C TYR A 255 -12.86 10.12 -6.44
N THR A 256 -13.68 10.62 -5.51
CA THR A 256 -14.04 12.04 -5.45
C THR A 256 -13.06 12.82 -4.58
N LEU A 257 -13.04 14.15 -4.75
CA LEU A 257 -12.24 15.02 -3.87
C LEU A 257 -12.60 14.85 -2.38
N TYR A 258 -13.87 14.59 -2.07
CA TYR A 258 -14.31 14.29 -0.71
C TYR A 258 -13.62 13.03 -0.19
N ASP A 259 -13.60 11.96 -1.00
CA ASP A 259 -13.01 10.69 -0.60
C ASP A 259 -11.50 10.83 -0.32
N TYR A 260 -10.75 11.50 -1.20
CA TYR A 260 -9.31 11.76 -0.99
C TYR A 260 -9.03 12.62 0.24
N ARG A 261 -9.79 13.71 0.45
CA ARG A 261 -9.64 14.54 1.65
C ARG A 261 -9.92 13.73 2.92
N LYS A 262 -10.95 12.89 2.92
CA LYS A 262 -11.27 12.00 4.05
C LYS A 262 -10.20 10.95 4.28
N ARG A 263 -9.61 10.43 3.21
CA ARG A 263 -8.50 9.49 3.29
C ARG A 263 -7.28 10.11 3.94
N HIS A 264 -6.84 11.28 3.47
CA HIS A 264 -5.77 12.03 4.11
C HIS A 264 -6.08 12.35 5.57
N ALA A 265 -7.32 12.78 5.88
CA ALA A 265 -7.74 13.06 7.25
C ALA A 265 -7.59 11.83 8.15
N THR A 266 -8.06 10.66 7.70
CA THR A 266 -7.96 9.39 8.43
C THR A 266 -6.52 9.01 8.71
N TYR A 267 -5.65 9.06 7.69
CA TYR A 267 -4.23 8.73 7.84
C TYR A 267 -3.55 9.68 8.81
N ARG A 268 -3.92 10.97 8.75
CA ARG A 268 -3.43 12.04 9.62
C ARG A 268 -3.98 11.99 11.05
N THR A 269 -4.69 10.93 11.45
CA THR A 269 -5.01 10.64 12.86
C THR A 269 -3.95 9.80 13.56
N ASP A 270 -2.99 9.23 12.83
CA ASP A 270 -1.87 8.53 13.45
C ASP A 270 -0.98 9.51 14.23
N LEU A 271 -0.61 9.15 15.46
CA LEU A 271 0.07 10.10 16.36
C LEU A 271 1.56 10.18 16.07
N ASP A 272 2.19 9.11 15.57
CA ASP A 272 3.60 9.16 15.22
C ASP A 272 3.80 9.91 13.88
N LEU A 273 2.81 9.84 13.00
CA LEU A 273 2.75 10.71 11.81
C LEU A 273 2.59 12.19 12.19
N ILE A 274 1.64 12.51 13.08
CA ILE A 274 1.48 13.88 13.60
C ILE A 274 2.79 14.34 14.27
N LEU A 275 3.41 13.49 15.09
CA LEU A 275 4.63 13.81 15.83
C LEU A 275 5.79 14.15 14.88
N SER A 276 5.96 13.39 13.81
CA SER A 276 7.01 13.65 12.81
C SER A 276 6.77 14.94 12.04
N HIS A 277 5.54 15.17 11.56
CA HIS A 277 5.18 16.44 10.90
C HIS A 277 5.32 17.65 11.81
N GLN A 278 5.03 17.49 13.10
CA GLN A 278 5.21 18.55 14.09
C GLN A 278 6.69 18.93 14.26
N ASN A 279 7.63 17.98 14.10
CA ASN A 279 9.02 18.18 14.50
C ASN A 279 10.01 18.45 13.37
N TYR A 280 9.69 18.02 12.15
CA TYR A 280 10.60 18.12 11.02
C TYR A 280 9.95 18.77 9.79
N PRO A 281 10.71 19.49 8.97
CA PRO A 281 10.29 19.84 7.62
C PRO A 281 10.29 18.60 6.71
N TRP A 282 9.15 18.36 6.06
CA TRP A 282 8.97 17.26 5.10
C TRP A 282 9.16 17.72 3.65
N ILE A 283 9.77 16.87 2.83
CA ILE A 283 9.92 17.03 1.39
C ILE A 283 9.28 15.81 0.72
N PRO A 284 7.95 15.81 0.55
CA PRO A 284 7.23 14.67 0.01
C PRO A 284 7.16 14.71 -1.52
N VAL A 285 7.04 13.54 -2.12
CA VAL A 285 6.54 13.32 -3.48
C VAL A 285 5.53 12.17 -3.45
N TRP A 286 4.61 12.16 -4.40
CA TRP A 286 3.63 11.07 -4.55
C TRP A 286 4.22 9.90 -5.32
N ASP A 287 3.57 8.75 -5.18
CA ASP A 287 3.66 7.59 -6.05
C ASP A 287 2.28 7.34 -6.69
N ASP A 288 1.88 6.08 -6.89
CA ASP A 288 0.63 5.71 -7.54
C ASP A 288 -0.56 5.75 -6.59
N HIS A 289 -0.46 5.22 -5.37
CA HIS A 289 -1.57 5.10 -4.43
C HIS A 289 -2.10 6.43 -3.87
N GLU A 290 -1.39 7.54 -4.10
CA GLU A 290 -1.98 8.87 -3.97
C GLU A 290 -3.18 9.10 -4.91
N VAL A 291 -3.23 8.37 -6.03
CA VAL A 291 -4.33 8.34 -6.99
C VAL A 291 -4.99 6.95 -6.99
N ALA A 292 -4.29 5.95 -7.53
CA ALA A 292 -4.74 4.57 -7.68
C ALA A 292 -3.55 3.68 -8.06
N ASP A 293 -3.63 2.40 -7.74
CA ASP A 293 -2.63 1.38 -8.06
C ASP A 293 -2.14 1.43 -9.53
N ASN A 294 -0.83 1.34 -9.71
CA ASN A 294 -0.10 1.37 -10.99
C ASN A 294 -0.57 2.48 -11.95
N THR A 295 -0.83 3.68 -11.42
CA THR A 295 -1.24 4.81 -12.26
C THR A 295 -0.13 5.24 -13.23
N TRP A 296 -0.52 5.51 -14.47
CA TRP A 296 0.30 6.13 -15.52
C TRP A 296 -0.49 7.26 -16.18
N ARG A 297 0.06 7.94 -17.21
CA ARG A 297 -0.56 9.16 -17.78
C ARG A 297 -2.05 9.00 -18.11
N ASP A 298 -2.46 7.89 -18.73
CA ASP A 298 -3.82 7.74 -19.25
C ASP A 298 -4.69 6.70 -18.50
N GLY A 299 -4.20 6.05 -17.43
CA GLY A 299 -4.97 5.05 -16.66
C GLY A 299 -4.31 4.53 -15.38
N SER A 300 -4.85 3.46 -14.81
CA SER A 300 -4.41 2.75 -13.59
C SER A 300 -4.72 1.25 -13.69
N ALA A 301 -4.30 0.43 -12.72
CA ALA A 301 -4.43 -1.04 -12.77
C ALA A 301 -5.87 -1.52 -13.03
N GLU A 302 -6.83 -0.94 -12.32
CA GLU A 302 -8.26 -1.28 -12.42
C GLU A 302 -8.92 -0.79 -13.73
N LEU A 303 -8.22 0.02 -14.54
CA LEU A 303 -8.72 0.56 -15.80
C LEU A 303 -8.08 -0.15 -17.00
N ASN A 304 -8.86 -0.96 -17.71
CA ASN A 304 -8.43 -1.65 -18.95
C ASN A 304 -8.93 -0.98 -20.24
N ASN A 305 -9.31 0.30 -20.18
CA ASN A 305 -9.85 1.09 -21.29
C ASN A 305 -11.14 0.51 -21.92
N THR A 306 -11.99 -0.16 -21.12
CA THR A 306 -13.34 -0.58 -21.54
C THR A 306 -14.43 0.23 -20.83
N GLU A 307 -15.64 0.25 -21.41
CA GLU A 307 -16.79 0.85 -20.74
C GLU A 307 -17.11 0.13 -19.42
N ALA A 308 -16.94 -1.19 -19.36
CA ALA A 308 -17.13 -1.99 -18.16
C ALA A 308 -16.16 -1.57 -17.04
N SER A 309 -14.84 -1.54 -17.31
CA SER A 309 -13.86 -1.11 -16.30
C SER A 309 -14.07 0.33 -15.85
N PHE A 310 -14.54 1.22 -16.75
CA PHE A 310 -14.87 2.59 -16.36
C PHE A 310 -16.07 2.67 -15.42
N ILE A 311 -17.09 1.83 -15.64
CA ILE A 311 -18.26 1.75 -14.75
C ILE A 311 -17.86 1.14 -13.40
N ASP A 312 -17.05 0.09 -13.42
CA ASP A 312 -16.58 -0.61 -12.23
C ASP A 312 -15.64 0.28 -11.38
N ASP A 313 -14.79 1.08 -12.01
CA ASP A 313 -13.93 2.11 -11.38
C ASP A 313 -14.72 3.41 -11.03
N GLY A 314 -16.00 3.27 -10.68
CA GLY A 314 -16.84 4.34 -10.14
C GLY A 314 -17.35 5.39 -11.15
N GLY A 315 -17.09 5.23 -12.45
CA GLY A 315 -17.57 6.13 -13.50
C GLY A 315 -16.94 7.53 -13.48
N VAL A 316 -15.77 7.67 -12.85
CA VAL A 316 -14.98 8.91 -12.81
C VAL A 316 -13.82 8.78 -13.79
N SER A 317 -13.64 9.75 -14.69
CA SER A 317 -12.52 9.69 -15.65
C SER A 317 -11.16 9.76 -14.94
N THR A 318 -10.14 9.12 -15.52
CA THR A 318 -8.76 9.13 -15.03
C THR A 318 -8.30 10.56 -14.68
N ASP A 319 -8.49 11.51 -15.60
CA ASP A 319 -8.13 12.91 -15.40
C ASP A 319 -8.86 13.52 -14.19
N GLN A 320 -10.16 13.23 -14.03
CA GLN A 320 -10.93 13.78 -12.93
C GLN A 320 -10.51 13.19 -11.58
N ARG A 321 -10.23 11.89 -11.52
CA ARG A 321 -9.72 11.20 -10.33
C ARG A 321 -8.34 11.74 -9.94
N LYS A 322 -7.42 11.86 -10.90
CA LYS A 322 -6.11 12.50 -10.70
C LYS A 322 -6.22 13.92 -10.17
N MET A 323 -7.06 14.77 -10.76
CA MET A 323 -7.23 16.14 -10.30
C MET A 323 -7.85 16.22 -8.88
N ASN A 324 -8.71 15.27 -8.51
CA ASN A 324 -9.23 15.17 -7.15
C ASN A 324 -8.13 14.79 -6.15
N ALA A 325 -7.34 13.77 -6.47
CA ALA A 325 -6.22 13.29 -5.68
C ALA A 325 -5.13 14.36 -5.49
N VAL A 326 -4.62 14.91 -6.60
CA VAL A 326 -3.59 15.96 -6.61
C VAL A 326 -4.02 17.16 -5.79
N ARG A 327 -5.27 17.61 -5.94
CA ARG A 327 -5.80 18.71 -5.13
C ARG A 327 -5.81 18.37 -3.64
N ALA A 328 -6.29 17.20 -3.25
CA ALA A 328 -6.28 16.79 -1.85
C ALA A 328 -4.85 16.71 -1.29
N TYR A 329 -3.91 16.16 -2.06
CA TYR A 329 -2.49 16.08 -1.71
C TYR A 329 -1.88 17.47 -1.44
N PHE A 330 -2.09 18.43 -2.36
CA PHE A 330 -1.66 19.82 -2.17
C PHE A 330 -2.37 20.51 -1.02
N GLU A 331 -3.63 20.19 -0.71
CA GLU A 331 -4.32 20.77 0.45
C GLU A 331 -3.78 20.25 1.79
N TRP A 332 -3.41 18.95 1.84
CA TRP A 332 -3.11 18.23 3.09
C TRP A 332 -1.62 18.09 3.43
N LEU A 333 -0.71 18.34 2.50
CA LEU A 333 0.74 18.22 2.75
C LEU A 333 1.46 19.57 2.65
N PRO A 334 2.56 19.78 3.41
CA PRO A 334 3.26 21.05 3.51
C PRO A 334 4.23 21.32 2.34
N LEU A 335 3.80 21.09 1.10
CA LEU A 335 4.60 21.33 -0.11
C LEU A 335 4.22 22.61 -0.85
N ARG A 336 5.15 23.09 -1.68
CA ARG A 336 5.00 24.24 -2.57
C ARG A 336 4.36 23.82 -3.88
N GLN A 337 3.62 24.75 -4.50
CA GLN A 337 3.41 24.67 -5.95
C GLN A 337 4.75 24.96 -6.63
N VAL A 338 5.25 24.04 -7.45
CA VAL A 338 6.60 24.13 -8.03
C VAL A 338 6.66 25.12 -9.18
N ASP A 339 5.88 24.85 -10.21
CA ASP A 339 5.67 25.78 -11.31
C ASP A 339 4.20 26.08 -11.30
N ILE A 340 3.90 27.37 -11.20
CA ILE A 340 2.52 27.76 -11.21
C ILE A 340 2.00 27.42 -12.64
N SER A 341 2.72 27.65 -13.72
CA SER A 341 2.21 27.29 -15.07
C SER A 341 1.91 25.80 -15.35
N ASP A 342 2.22 24.87 -14.45
CA ASP A 342 2.14 23.42 -14.65
C ASP A 342 1.43 22.68 -13.49
N ASP A 343 0.15 22.33 -13.68
CA ASP A 343 -0.76 21.95 -12.58
C ASP A 343 -0.46 20.58 -11.95
N LEU A 344 0.22 19.69 -12.68
CA LEU A 344 0.64 18.36 -12.20
C LEU A 344 2.11 18.33 -11.77
N ARG A 345 2.83 19.46 -11.84
CA ARG A 345 4.26 19.46 -11.52
C ARG A 345 4.52 19.38 -10.01
N ILE A 346 5.14 18.27 -9.60
CA ILE A 346 5.66 18.09 -8.23
C ILE A 346 7.19 17.94 -8.16
N TRP A 347 7.84 17.53 -9.26
CA TRP A 347 9.29 17.32 -9.28
C TRP A 347 10.05 18.64 -9.14
N ARG A 348 11.06 18.65 -8.26
CA ARG A 348 11.78 19.84 -7.81
C ARG A 348 13.13 19.47 -7.20
N SER A 349 14.00 20.45 -7.02
CA SER A 349 15.33 20.25 -6.45
C SER A 349 15.63 21.25 -5.32
N PHE A 350 16.50 20.84 -4.40
CA PHE A 350 17.00 21.65 -3.29
C PHE A 350 18.52 21.60 -3.27
N SER A 351 19.17 22.76 -3.41
CA SER A 351 20.62 22.89 -3.25
C SER A 351 20.96 23.16 -1.79
N ILE A 352 21.44 22.13 -1.09
CA ILE A 352 21.68 22.12 0.35
C ILE A 352 23.20 22.27 0.56
N GLY A 353 23.65 23.52 0.61
CA GLY A 353 25.08 23.83 0.67
C GLY A 353 25.84 23.43 -0.60
N ASN A 354 27.17 23.50 -0.47
CA ASN A 354 28.11 22.83 -1.36
C ASN A 354 28.14 21.29 -1.16
N LEU A 355 27.36 20.77 -0.21
CA LEU A 355 27.36 19.36 0.16
C LEU A 355 26.52 18.51 -0.80
N MET A 356 25.23 18.80 -0.95
CA MET A 356 24.33 17.96 -1.73
C MET A 356 23.28 18.75 -2.52
N ASP A 357 22.89 18.20 -3.67
CA ASP A 357 21.60 18.50 -4.30
C ASP A 357 20.63 17.35 -4.03
N LEU A 358 19.45 17.66 -3.50
CA LEU A 358 18.32 16.75 -3.47
C LEU A 358 17.46 16.98 -4.72
N ILE A 359 17.25 15.96 -5.54
CA ILE A 359 16.48 16.01 -6.79
C ILE A 359 15.31 15.05 -6.67
N MET A 360 14.10 15.57 -6.49
CA MET A 360 12.88 14.76 -6.34
C MET A 360 12.19 14.62 -7.70
N LEU A 361 12.00 13.38 -8.17
CA LEU A 361 11.36 13.02 -9.43
C LEU A 361 9.86 12.73 -9.21
N ASP A 362 9.07 12.89 -10.28
CA ASP A 362 7.76 12.25 -10.47
C ASP A 362 7.91 11.12 -11.49
N THR A 363 7.64 9.88 -11.11
CA THR A 363 7.66 8.71 -12.02
C THR A 363 6.29 8.10 -12.21
N ARG A 364 5.20 8.84 -11.99
CA ARG A 364 3.81 8.33 -12.05
C ARG A 364 2.88 9.23 -12.84
N GLN A 365 2.58 10.40 -12.30
CA GLN A 365 1.32 11.09 -12.62
C GLN A 365 1.42 11.98 -13.84
N TYR A 366 2.61 12.53 -14.10
CA TYR A 366 2.80 13.59 -15.10
C TYR A 366 2.69 13.10 -16.56
N ASP A 367 3.60 12.25 -17.00
CA ASP A 367 3.72 11.87 -18.43
C ASP A 367 4.28 10.44 -18.60
N ARG A 368 4.16 9.60 -17.56
CA ARG A 368 4.62 8.20 -17.58
C ARG A 368 3.88 7.43 -18.68
N SER A 369 4.64 6.73 -19.54
CA SER A 369 4.06 5.82 -20.55
C SER A 369 3.35 4.64 -19.88
N ILE A 370 2.47 3.93 -20.60
CA ILE A 370 1.72 2.77 -20.05
C ILE A 370 2.62 1.80 -19.29
N THR A 371 2.21 1.43 -18.09
CA THR A 371 2.95 0.55 -17.18
C THR A 371 2.35 -0.87 -17.15
N ASP A 372 2.92 -1.76 -16.34
CA ASP A 372 2.33 -3.05 -16.02
C ASP A 372 1.06 -2.85 -15.17
N LEU A 373 -0.06 -3.32 -15.68
CA LEU A 373 -1.39 -3.26 -15.10
C LEU A 373 -1.89 -4.69 -14.78
N TYR A 374 -0.97 -5.63 -14.61
CA TYR A 374 -1.18 -7.07 -14.38
C TYR A 374 -1.72 -7.84 -15.60
N TRP A 375 -2.69 -7.27 -16.34
CA TRP A 375 -3.28 -7.91 -17.52
C TRP A 375 -2.47 -7.70 -18.81
N ASN A 376 -1.52 -6.78 -18.81
CA ASN A 376 -0.68 -6.41 -19.96
C ASN A 376 0.82 -6.64 -19.74
N THR A 377 1.23 -7.36 -18.69
CA THR A 377 2.65 -7.59 -18.33
C THR A 377 3.50 -7.98 -19.55
N HIS A 378 3.04 -8.97 -20.32
CA HIS A 378 3.78 -9.44 -21.50
C HIS A 378 3.92 -8.36 -22.59
N TYR A 379 2.89 -7.55 -22.79
CA TYR A 379 2.97 -6.42 -23.72
C TYR A 379 3.99 -5.39 -23.24
N VAL A 380 4.01 -5.07 -21.94
CA VAL A 380 4.97 -4.11 -21.37
C VAL A 380 6.39 -4.67 -21.44
N HIS A 381 6.57 -5.97 -21.21
CA HIS A 381 7.85 -6.66 -21.41
C HIS A 381 8.38 -6.47 -22.83
N GLU A 382 7.56 -6.75 -23.86
CA GLU A 382 7.94 -6.62 -25.28
C GLU A 382 8.43 -5.20 -25.64
N ILE A 383 7.81 -4.18 -25.06
CA ILE A 383 8.13 -2.78 -25.35
C ILE A 383 9.09 -2.15 -24.34
N SER A 384 9.51 -2.85 -23.28
CA SER A 384 10.26 -2.29 -22.14
C SER A 384 11.52 -1.49 -22.53
N ASN A 385 12.17 -1.87 -23.64
CA ASN A 385 13.35 -1.20 -24.20
C ASN A 385 13.06 -0.38 -25.47
N ASP A 386 11.81 -0.09 -25.78
CA ASP A 386 11.43 0.80 -26.89
C ASP A 386 11.97 2.21 -26.61
N ALA A 387 12.68 2.78 -27.58
CA ALA A 387 13.33 4.09 -27.46
C ALA A 387 12.36 5.23 -27.11
N SER A 388 11.09 5.11 -27.50
CA SER A 388 10.04 6.12 -27.28
C SER A 388 9.45 6.10 -25.88
N ARG A 389 9.65 5.01 -25.10
CA ARG A 389 9.12 4.93 -23.74
C ARG A 389 9.83 5.88 -22.79
N SER A 390 9.05 6.44 -21.90
CA SER A 390 9.51 7.38 -20.88
C SER A 390 8.72 7.20 -19.59
N MET A 391 9.45 7.21 -18.47
CA MET A 391 8.92 7.18 -17.11
C MET A 391 8.47 8.58 -16.67
N MET A 392 9.18 9.61 -17.12
CA MET A 392 9.04 10.99 -16.63
C MET A 392 8.46 11.96 -17.67
N GLY A 393 8.47 11.58 -18.94
CA GLY A 393 8.20 12.46 -20.06
C GLY A 393 9.35 13.41 -20.39
N SER A 394 9.29 13.99 -21.59
CA SER A 394 10.40 14.79 -22.16
C SER A 394 10.75 16.04 -21.33
N ARG A 395 9.76 16.69 -20.71
CA ARG A 395 9.99 17.93 -19.93
C ARG A 395 10.80 17.65 -18.68
N GLN A 396 10.41 16.64 -17.92
CA GLN A 396 11.10 16.26 -16.70
C GLN A 396 12.42 15.56 -17.00
N GLU A 397 12.53 14.72 -18.04
CA GLU A 397 13.83 14.17 -18.47
C GLU A 397 14.86 15.27 -18.74
N ASN A 398 14.51 16.27 -19.56
CA ASN A 398 15.40 17.38 -19.85
C ASN A 398 15.76 18.19 -18.61
N TRP A 399 14.78 18.45 -17.73
CA TRP A 399 15.04 19.14 -16.46
C TRP A 399 15.97 18.32 -15.56
N PHE A 400 15.78 17.01 -15.47
CA PHE A 400 16.55 16.12 -14.61
C PHE A 400 18.00 16.03 -15.07
N TYR A 401 18.24 15.79 -16.36
CA TYR A 401 19.57 15.71 -16.93
C TYR A 401 20.33 17.02 -16.79
N ASN A 402 19.68 18.16 -17.02
CA ASN A 402 20.28 19.46 -16.77
C ASN A 402 20.57 19.69 -15.28
N SER A 403 19.68 19.27 -14.37
CA SER A 403 19.88 19.41 -12.93
C SER A 403 21.09 18.61 -12.43
N LEU A 404 21.32 17.41 -12.96
CA LEU A 404 22.51 16.59 -12.67
C LEU A 404 23.80 17.30 -13.14
N ILE A 405 23.79 17.81 -14.38
CA ILE A 405 24.92 18.53 -14.98
C ILE A 405 25.21 19.81 -14.21
N ASP A 406 24.19 20.61 -13.90
CA ASP A 406 24.29 21.87 -13.17
C ASP A 406 24.78 21.64 -11.73
N SER A 407 24.27 20.61 -11.05
CA SER A 407 24.76 20.19 -9.75
C SER A 407 26.27 19.91 -9.78
N LYS A 408 26.73 19.15 -10.79
CA LYS A 408 28.15 18.85 -10.97
C LYS A 408 28.96 20.11 -11.22
N ASN A 409 28.50 20.97 -12.12
CA ASN A 409 29.18 22.20 -12.47
C ASN A 409 29.27 23.18 -11.29
N ARG A 410 28.27 23.19 -10.40
CA ARG A 410 28.27 23.97 -9.15
C ARG A 410 29.29 23.46 -8.13
N GLY A 411 29.71 22.19 -8.24
CA GLY A 411 30.64 21.56 -7.31
C GLY A 411 29.97 20.98 -6.06
N ALA A 412 28.66 20.66 -6.14
CA ALA A 412 28.01 19.89 -5.09
C ALA A 412 28.66 18.51 -4.97
N THR A 413 28.94 18.06 -3.75
CA THR A 413 29.63 16.77 -3.53
C THR A 413 28.75 15.61 -3.92
N TRP A 414 27.48 15.62 -3.50
CA TRP A 414 26.51 14.54 -3.71
C TRP A 414 25.30 14.99 -4.54
N ARG A 415 24.75 14.07 -5.33
CA ARG A 415 23.39 14.16 -5.88
C ARG A 415 22.54 13.07 -5.25
N VAL A 416 21.57 13.47 -4.42
CA VAL A 416 20.58 12.55 -3.85
C VAL A 416 19.32 12.64 -4.70
N ILE A 417 18.91 11.55 -5.34
CA ILE A 417 17.85 11.53 -6.33
C ILE A 417 16.70 10.69 -5.78
N GLY A 418 15.58 11.34 -5.46
CA GLY A 418 14.36 10.69 -5.01
C GLY A 418 13.53 10.20 -6.18
N SER A 419 13.33 8.89 -6.25
CA SER A 419 12.42 8.20 -7.16
C SER A 419 11.39 7.43 -6.33
N GLN A 420 10.24 7.18 -6.90
CA GLN A 420 9.19 6.39 -6.27
C GLN A 420 9.58 4.90 -6.30
N VAL A 421 9.91 4.43 -7.51
CA VAL A 421 10.22 3.04 -7.83
C VAL A 421 11.73 2.80 -8.01
N ILE A 422 12.16 1.55 -7.83
CA ILE A 422 13.56 1.11 -7.92
C ILE A 422 14.13 1.37 -9.31
N PHE A 423 15.31 2.00 -9.36
CA PHE A 423 16.06 2.35 -10.57
C PHE A 423 16.94 1.20 -11.09
N SER A 424 17.63 0.53 -10.17
CA SER A 424 18.50 -0.60 -10.47
C SER A 424 17.71 -1.74 -11.09
N ARG A 425 18.39 -2.58 -11.86
CA ARG A 425 17.76 -3.77 -12.43
C ARG A 425 17.53 -4.79 -11.31
N LEU A 426 16.35 -5.41 -11.34
CA LEU A 426 15.99 -6.48 -10.42
C LEU A 426 15.45 -7.66 -11.23
N ASN A 427 16.32 -8.64 -11.46
CA ASN A 427 15.98 -9.92 -12.06
C ASN A 427 15.32 -10.81 -11.01
N GLU A 428 14.03 -11.05 -11.18
CA GLU A 428 13.18 -11.84 -10.29
C GLU A 428 12.89 -13.22 -10.88
N SER A 429 13.65 -13.66 -11.90
CA SER A 429 13.44 -14.97 -12.54
C SER A 429 13.52 -16.16 -11.59
N ILE A 430 14.26 -16.04 -10.48
CA ILE A 430 14.30 -17.09 -9.47
C ILE A 430 12.96 -17.19 -8.71
N ALA A 431 12.25 -16.07 -8.54
CA ALA A 431 10.95 -16.01 -7.86
C ALA A 431 9.78 -16.35 -8.80
N TYR A 432 9.79 -15.81 -10.04
CA TYR A 432 8.63 -15.85 -10.94
C TYR A 432 8.86 -16.64 -12.24
N GLY A 433 10.07 -17.19 -12.44
CA GLY A 433 10.45 -17.91 -13.66
C GLY A 433 11.00 -17.00 -14.75
N ASN A 434 11.39 -17.59 -15.88
CA ASN A 434 12.13 -16.87 -16.93
C ASN A 434 11.25 -16.05 -17.89
N VAL A 435 9.93 -16.15 -17.78
CA VAL A 435 8.99 -15.37 -18.60
C VAL A 435 8.74 -14.06 -17.87
N ASP A 436 8.94 -12.94 -18.56
CA ASP A 436 8.74 -11.60 -18.03
C ASP A 436 9.39 -11.40 -16.62
N PRO A 437 10.72 -11.63 -16.47
CA PRO A 437 11.36 -11.84 -15.16
C PRO A 437 11.72 -10.55 -14.41
N LEU A 438 11.13 -9.41 -14.74
CA LEU A 438 11.47 -8.10 -14.19
C LEU A 438 10.22 -7.41 -13.65
N ASN A 439 10.39 -6.45 -12.76
CA ASN A 439 9.31 -5.54 -12.38
C ASN A 439 9.10 -4.48 -13.48
N TYR A 440 8.11 -4.70 -14.35
CA TYR A 440 7.78 -3.78 -15.45
C TYR A 440 7.02 -2.53 -15.01
N ASP A 441 6.62 -2.47 -13.74
CA ASP A 441 6.14 -1.24 -13.09
C ASP A 441 7.28 -0.40 -12.48
N ALA A 442 8.50 -0.93 -12.38
CA ALA A 442 9.69 -0.17 -12.00
C ALA A 442 10.46 0.34 -13.23
N TRP A 443 11.68 0.87 -13.01
CA TRP A 443 12.54 1.34 -14.13
C TRP A 443 12.94 0.23 -15.11
N ASP A 444 12.80 -1.05 -14.74
CA ASP A 444 12.99 -2.19 -15.64
C ASP A 444 11.95 -2.26 -16.77
N GLY A 445 10.77 -1.63 -16.62
CA GLY A 445 9.78 -1.44 -17.70
C GLY A 445 10.06 -0.25 -18.63
N TYR A 446 11.12 0.51 -18.35
CA TYR A 446 11.48 1.76 -19.04
C TYR A 446 12.99 1.82 -19.32
N GLN A 447 13.56 0.70 -19.77
CA GLN A 447 15.00 0.51 -19.95
C GLN A 447 15.64 1.56 -20.85
N ALA A 448 14.95 1.98 -21.91
CA ALA A 448 15.44 3.05 -22.78
C ALA A 448 15.59 4.39 -22.03
N ASN A 449 14.65 4.73 -21.15
CA ASN A 449 14.75 5.93 -20.32
C ASN A 449 15.86 5.79 -19.27
N ARG A 450 15.98 4.63 -18.62
CA ARG A 450 17.08 4.33 -17.69
C ARG A 450 18.44 4.47 -18.37
N ASN A 451 18.59 3.94 -19.57
CA ASN A 451 19.81 4.03 -20.38
C ASN A 451 20.15 5.48 -20.74
N ARG A 452 19.17 6.34 -21.05
CA ARG A 452 19.41 7.79 -21.26
C ARG A 452 19.92 8.48 -19.99
N THR A 453 19.43 8.08 -18.82
CA THR A 453 19.91 8.56 -17.53
C THR A 453 21.36 8.14 -17.28
N PHE A 454 21.67 6.85 -17.41
CA PHE A 454 23.04 6.36 -17.29
C PHE A 454 23.97 7.04 -18.29
N LYS A 455 23.56 7.14 -19.56
CA LYS A 455 24.32 7.83 -20.59
C LYS A 455 24.68 9.26 -20.19
N THR A 456 23.72 10.00 -19.64
CA THR A 456 23.96 11.37 -19.15
C THR A 456 25.01 11.39 -18.03
N LEU A 457 24.89 10.48 -17.06
CA LEU A 457 25.84 10.40 -15.95
C LEU A 457 27.25 10.04 -16.45
N TYR A 458 27.40 9.03 -17.32
CA TYR A 458 28.69 8.61 -17.85
C TYR A 458 29.32 9.63 -18.81
N ASP A 459 28.58 10.14 -19.80
CA ASP A 459 29.08 11.13 -20.78
C ASP A 459 29.60 12.39 -20.08
N HIS A 460 28.94 12.79 -18.99
CA HIS A 460 29.31 13.98 -18.23
C HIS A 460 30.18 13.65 -17.00
N ASN A 461 30.61 12.40 -16.81
CA ASN A 461 31.43 11.93 -15.68
C ASN A 461 30.86 12.34 -14.30
N ILE A 462 29.54 12.19 -14.12
CA ILE A 462 28.83 12.57 -12.90
C ILE A 462 28.85 11.39 -11.94
N THR A 463 29.66 11.50 -10.87
CA THR A 463 29.77 10.53 -9.78
C THR A 463 29.07 11.05 -8.51
N ASN A 464 29.15 10.27 -7.42
CA ASN A 464 28.57 10.58 -6.11
C ASN A 464 27.05 10.74 -6.18
N ASN A 465 26.40 9.81 -6.90
CA ASN A 465 24.95 9.75 -7.03
C ASN A 465 24.40 8.78 -5.99
N ILE A 466 23.39 9.21 -5.24
CA ILE A 466 22.63 8.36 -4.32
C ILE A 466 21.19 8.35 -4.80
N MET A 467 20.74 7.24 -5.37
CA MET A 467 19.33 7.04 -5.70
C MET A 467 18.60 6.56 -4.45
N ILE A 468 17.41 7.09 -4.18
CA ILE A 468 16.54 6.59 -3.11
C ILE A 468 15.17 6.24 -3.67
N ALA A 469 14.62 5.11 -3.25
CA ALA A 469 13.34 4.57 -3.73
C ALA A 469 12.50 3.94 -2.61
N GLY A 470 11.20 3.76 -2.89
CA GLY A 470 10.20 3.10 -2.05
C GLY A 470 9.49 1.98 -2.82
N ASP A 471 8.15 2.05 -2.90
CA ASP A 471 7.23 1.20 -3.70
C ASP A 471 7.24 -0.30 -3.37
N SER A 472 8.37 -0.96 -3.54
CA SER A 472 8.55 -2.42 -3.45
C SER A 472 8.28 -3.08 -2.07
N HIS A 473 8.03 -2.30 -1.02
CA HIS A 473 7.83 -2.74 0.36
C HIS A 473 8.96 -3.62 0.96
N ALA A 474 10.16 -3.55 0.39
CA ALA A 474 11.35 -4.26 0.82
C ALA A 474 12.58 -3.35 0.80
N ASN A 475 13.63 -3.74 1.53
CA ASN A 475 14.89 -3.00 1.54
C ASN A 475 15.83 -3.54 0.46
N TRP A 476 16.51 -2.63 -0.24
CA TRP A 476 17.48 -2.95 -1.28
C TRP A 476 18.66 -2.00 -1.22
N VAL A 477 19.87 -2.53 -1.41
CA VAL A 477 21.08 -1.74 -1.65
C VAL A 477 21.75 -2.26 -2.90
N SER A 478 21.87 -1.40 -3.92
CA SER A 478 22.46 -1.75 -5.22
C SER A 478 23.49 -0.73 -5.66
N ASP A 479 24.53 -1.18 -6.33
CA ASP A 479 25.44 -0.30 -7.04
C ASP A 479 24.77 0.26 -8.30
N LEU A 480 25.00 1.55 -8.59
CA LEU A 480 24.53 2.18 -9.81
C LEU A 480 25.53 1.95 -10.95
N ILE A 481 25.30 0.89 -11.72
CA ILE A 481 26.10 0.49 -12.87
C ILE A 481 25.25 0.34 -14.13
N TRP A 482 25.73 0.84 -15.27
CA TRP A 482 25.15 0.54 -16.57
C TRP A 482 25.72 -0.79 -17.07
N LEU A 483 25.05 -1.87 -16.66
CA LEU A 483 25.46 -3.23 -16.98
C LEU A 483 25.70 -3.43 -18.48
N ASP A 484 26.68 -4.27 -18.79
CA ASP A 484 27.12 -4.67 -20.14
C ASP A 484 27.68 -3.54 -21.03
N GLU A 485 27.61 -2.28 -20.60
CA GLU A 485 28.23 -1.13 -21.27
C GLU A 485 29.54 -0.68 -20.60
N HIS A 486 29.71 -0.96 -19.31
CA HIS A 486 30.89 -0.60 -18.52
C HIS A 486 31.41 -1.77 -17.67
N ASP A 487 32.72 -1.83 -17.47
CA ASP A 487 33.36 -2.83 -16.61
C ASP A 487 32.91 -2.64 -15.16
N TYR A 488 32.56 -3.75 -14.49
CA TYR A 488 32.06 -3.75 -13.12
C TYR A 488 32.59 -4.94 -12.33
N ASP A 489 33.10 -4.66 -11.13
CA ASP A 489 33.56 -5.64 -10.15
C ASP A 489 32.58 -5.66 -8.97
N GLU A 490 31.74 -6.68 -8.93
CA GLU A 490 30.69 -6.90 -7.94
C GLU A 490 31.22 -7.04 -6.50
N ALA A 491 32.47 -7.46 -6.31
CA ALA A 491 33.04 -7.66 -4.99
C ALA A 491 33.58 -6.36 -4.37
N THR A 492 33.87 -5.35 -5.20
CA THR A 492 34.47 -4.09 -4.76
C THR A 492 33.60 -2.86 -5.06
N GLY A 493 32.56 -3.02 -5.88
CA GLY A 493 31.74 -1.92 -6.41
C GLY A 493 32.45 -1.09 -7.49
N LYS A 494 33.68 -1.47 -7.89
CA LYS A 494 34.46 -0.71 -8.87
C LYS A 494 33.75 -0.68 -10.21
N GLY A 495 33.65 0.52 -10.79
CA GLY A 495 32.90 0.78 -12.02
C GLY A 495 31.54 1.40 -11.76
N SER A 496 31.03 1.33 -10.53
CA SER A 496 29.81 2.01 -10.11
C SER A 496 29.99 3.54 -10.10
N ILE A 497 28.93 4.26 -10.46
CA ILE A 497 28.86 5.73 -10.41
C ILE A 497 28.05 6.26 -9.22
N GLY A 498 27.59 5.36 -8.35
CA GLY A 498 26.74 5.70 -7.21
C GLY A 498 26.08 4.48 -6.57
N VAL A 499 25.10 4.72 -5.71
CA VAL A 499 24.41 3.66 -4.97
C VAL A 499 22.92 3.96 -4.94
N GLU A 500 22.10 2.92 -5.00
CA GLU A 500 20.68 2.99 -4.69
C GLU A 500 20.39 2.44 -3.30
N PHE A 501 19.69 3.23 -2.50
CA PHE A 501 19.09 2.81 -1.23
C PHE A 501 17.57 2.83 -1.38
N ALA A 502 16.97 1.66 -1.56
CA ALA A 502 15.51 1.53 -1.59
C ALA A 502 15.01 0.97 -0.25
N GLY A 503 14.03 1.63 0.34
CA GLY A 503 13.55 1.32 1.69
C GLY A 503 12.27 0.50 1.69
N SER A 504 12.12 -0.34 2.72
CA SER A 504 10.84 -1.00 2.99
C SER A 504 9.75 0.02 3.37
N ALA A 505 8.50 -0.44 3.31
CA ALA A 505 7.32 0.27 3.73
C ALA A 505 7.29 0.61 5.23
N VAL A 506 6.68 1.75 5.56
CA VAL A 506 6.30 2.14 6.93
C VAL A 506 5.32 1.13 7.53
N SER A 507 4.34 0.66 6.74
CA SER A 507 3.38 -0.34 7.21
C SER A 507 2.83 -1.29 6.14
N SER A 508 2.86 -0.94 4.87
CA SER A 508 2.40 -1.80 3.78
C SER A 508 3.14 -3.16 3.78
N PRO A 509 2.47 -4.27 3.45
CA PRO A 509 3.01 -5.61 3.67
C PRO A 509 4.20 -5.91 2.75
N SER A 510 5.05 -6.86 3.16
CA SER A 510 6.12 -7.39 2.32
C SER A 510 5.61 -7.77 0.92
N PRO A 511 6.42 -7.63 -0.14
CA PRO A 511 6.08 -8.17 -1.45
C PRO A 511 5.90 -9.70 -1.42
N GLY A 512 6.49 -10.39 -0.43
CA GLY A 512 6.22 -11.81 -0.16
C GLY A 512 4.92 -12.10 0.60
N GLY A 513 4.10 -11.08 0.84
CA GLY A 513 2.83 -11.14 1.57
C GLY A 513 2.97 -10.83 3.07
N GLN A 514 1.86 -10.43 3.69
CA GLN A 514 1.80 -10.02 5.11
C GLN A 514 2.30 -11.09 6.09
N ASN A 515 2.13 -12.37 5.75
CA ASN A 515 2.44 -13.52 6.62
C ASN A 515 3.71 -14.27 6.20
N ILE A 516 4.56 -13.69 5.34
CA ILE A 516 5.86 -14.31 5.02
C ILE A 516 6.64 -14.57 6.32
N SER A 517 7.31 -15.71 6.42
CA SER A 517 8.18 -15.99 7.56
C SER A 517 9.56 -15.33 7.37
N ILE A 518 10.26 -15.04 8.47
CA ILE A 518 11.65 -14.53 8.40
C ILE A 518 12.54 -15.50 7.59
N ALA A 519 12.38 -16.81 7.80
CA ALA A 519 13.16 -17.81 7.08
C ALA A 519 12.93 -17.77 5.56
N ALA A 520 11.67 -17.67 5.15
CA ALA A 520 11.32 -17.55 3.72
C ALA A 520 11.81 -16.23 3.11
N SER A 521 11.67 -15.13 3.86
CA SER A 521 12.18 -13.82 3.45
C SER A 521 13.70 -13.82 3.27
N ASN A 522 14.44 -14.40 4.22
CA ASN A 522 15.91 -14.50 4.13
C ASN A 522 16.34 -15.34 2.93
N ALA A 523 15.68 -16.48 2.68
CA ALA A 523 15.97 -17.31 1.50
C ALA A 523 15.70 -16.56 0.20
N ALA A 524 14.57 -15.84 0.10
CA ALA A 524 14.25 -15.01 -1.05
C ALA A 524 15.27 -13.88 -1.26
N SER A 525 15.69 -13.22 -0.18
CA SER A 525 16.72 -12.16 -0.20
C SER A 525 18.04 -12.70 -0.76
N GLU A 526 18.50 -13.86 -0.28
CA GLU A 526 19.75 -14.50 -0.70
C GLU A 526 19.71 -14.88 -2.19
N TRP A 527 18.56 -15.40 -2.65
CA TRP A 527 18.37 -15.72 -4.06
C TRP A 527 18.37 -14.49 -4.96
N LEU A 528 17.71 -13.41 -4.55
CA LEU A 528 17.68 -12.16 -5.31
C LEU A 528 19.07 -11.52 -5.42
N VAL A 529 19.82 -11.47 -4.31
CA VAL A 529 21.23 -11.01 -4.31
C VAL A 529 22.09 -11.90 -5.22
N THR A 530 21.90 -13.22 -5.19
CA THR A 530 22.65 -14.14 -6.06
C THR A 530 22.31 -13.95 -7.55
N ALA A 531 21.07 -13.60 -7.87
CA ALA A 531 20.61 -13.41 -9.25
C ALA A 531 21.01 -12.06 -9.88
N ASN A 532 21.41 -11.09 -9.06
CA ASN A 532 21.62 -9.70 -9.45
C ASN A 532 22.99 -9.22 -9.00
N ARG A 533 23.92 -9.07 -9.95
CA ARG A 533 25.35 -8.82 -9.67
C ARG A 533 25.61 -7.48 -8.99
N GLU A 534 24.75 -6.51 -9.24
CA GLU A 534 24.78 -5.16 -8.70
C GLU A 534 24.04 -5.02 -7.38
N LEU A 535 23.20 -6.00 -6.99
CA LEU A 535 22.42 -5.97 -5.76
C LEU A 535 23.28 -6.49 -4.61
N GLN A 536 23.73 -5.58 -3.76
CA GLN A 536 24.63 -5.86 -2.64
C GLN A 536 23.89 -6.39 -1.41
N TRP A 537 22.63 -6.00 -1.21
CA TRP A 537 21.83 -6.46 -0.08
C TRP A 537 20.32 -6.33 -0.33
N SER A 538 19.55 -7.25 0.24
CA SER A 538 18.09 -7.24 0.26
C SER A 538 17.55 -7.74 1.60
N GLU A 539 16.41 -7.20 2.02
CA GLU A 539 15.66 -7.66 3.21
C GLU A 539 14.15 -7.41 3.00
N LEU A 540 13.37 -8.48 2.91
CA LEU A 540 11.94 -8.41 2.54
C LEU A 540 10.97 -8.51 3.73
N TYR A 541 11.42 -8.79 4.95
CA TYR A 541 10.54 -9.13 6.08
C TYR A 541 10.14 -7.90 6.89
N TYR A 542 11.09 -7.06 7.29
CA TYR A 542 10.81 -5.99 8.24
C TYR A 542 10.23 -4.76 7.55
N ARG A 543 9.19 -4.21 8.18
CA ARG A 543 8.67 -2.87 7.89
C ARG A 543 9.53 -1.85 8.62
N GLY A 544 9.64 -0.63 8.13
CA GLY A 544 10.50 0.35 8.77
C GLY A 544 10.83 1.56 7.90
N TYR A 545 12.08 1.99 7.97
CA TYR A 545 12.62 3.18 7.31
C TYR A 545 14.14 3.15 7.31
N PHE A 546 14.78 4.12 6.66
CA PHE A 546 16.21 4.30 6.76
C PHE A 546 16.60 5.77 6.98
N GLU A 547 17.78 5.96 7.59
CA GLU A 547 18.40 7.28 7.78
C GLU A 547 19.67 7.38 6.94
N LEU A 548 19.91 8.55 6.36
CA LEU A 548 21.16 8.89 5.66
C LEU A 548 21.87 9.99 6.43
N ALA A 549 23.13 9.75 6.83
CA ALA A 549 24.02 10.77 7.36
C ALA A 549 25.06 11.13 6.30
N ILE A 550 24.95 12.34 5.75
CA ILE A 550 25.68 12.78 4.56
C ILE A 550 26.72 13.80 4.97
N SER A 551 27.97 13.59 4.56
CA SER A 551 29.10 14.51 4.74
C SER A 551 29.90 14.62 3.44
N HIS A 552 30.86 15.55 3.34
CA HIS A 552 31.69 15.67 2.15
C HIS A 552 32.55 14.42 1.86
N GLU A 553 32.88 13.64 2.90
CA GLU A 553 33.72 12.46 2.77
C GLU A 553 32.90 11.21 2.43
N LYS A 554 31.70 11.08 3.01
CA LYS A 554 30.92 9.84 2.93
C LYS A 554 29.43 10.03 3.23
N VAL A 555 28.65 9.05 2.81
CA VAL A 555 27.25 8.83 3.20
C VAL A 555 27.17 7.55 4.02
N ASP A 556 26.65 7.63 5.25
CA ASP A 556 26.31 6.46 6.06
C ASP A 556 24.79 6.22 5.99
N ALA A 557 24.37 5.10 5.44
CA ALA A 557 22.97 4.67 5.39
C ALA A 557 22.69 3.63 6.47
N LYS A 558 21.62 3.84 7.25
CA LYS A 558 21.21 2.95 8.35
C LYS A 558 19.77 2.52 8.18
N PHE A 559 19.54 1.22 8.01
CA PHE A 559 18.23 0.63 7.84
C PHE A 559 17.67 0.16 9.18
N PHE A 560 16.42 0.53 9.48
CA PHE A 560 15.74 0.19 10.72
C PHE A 560 14.49 -0.65 10.43
N GLY A 561 14.34 -1.74 11.16
CA GLY A 561 13.17 -2.62 11.13
C GLY A 561 12.30 -2.46 12.37
N LEU A 562 11.00 -2.63 12.22
CA LEU A 562 10.03 -2.58 13.30
C LEU A 562 9.62 -4.01 13.68
N PRO A 563 9.83 -4.43 14.94
CA PRO A 563 9.46 -5.79 15.38
C PRO A 563 7.95 -6.08 15.28
N THR A 564 7.11 -5.04 15.36
CA THR A 564 5.66 -5.18 15.21
C THR A 564 5.01 -3.87 14.83
N LEU A 565 3.93 -3.97 14.04
CA LEU A 565 3.04 -2.87 13.68
C LEU A 565 1.67 -2.94 14.38
N ILE A 566 1.43 -3.99 15.16
CA ILE A 566 0.12 -4.28 15.78
C ILE A 566 -0.21 -3.30 16.89
N ASN A 567 0.81 -2.77 17.58
CA ASN A 567 0.64 -1.81 18.65
C ASN A 567 1.54 -0.60 18.43
N ARG A 568 1.12 0.56 18.94
CA ARG A 568 1.98 1.75 19.00
C ARG A 568 3.14 1.50 19.96
N ASN A 569 4.37 1.64 19.48
CA ASN A 569 5.56 1.43 20.30
C ASN A 569 6.79 2.11 19.66
N PRO A 570 7.83 2.41 20.45
CA PRO A 570 9.05 3.03 19.95
C PRO A 570 10.12 2.00 19.52
N ASN A 571 9.80 0.70 19.46
CA ASN A 571 10.81 -0.33 19.27
C ASN A 571 11.25 -0.35 17.80
N GLU A 572 12.55 -0.43 17.59
CA GLU A 572 13.17 -0.68 16.29
C GLU A 572 14.43 -1.52 16.47
N ILE A 573 14.83 -2.18 15.40
CA ILE A 573 16.08 -2.94 15.30
C ILE A 573 16.92 -2.36 14.17
N SER A 574 18.23 -2.29 14.35
CA SER A 574 19.16 -1.97 13.26
C SER A 574 19.26 -3.20 12.35
N LEU A 575 18.95 -3.07 11.07
CA LEU A 575 19.01 -4.20 10.12
C LEU A 575 20.40 -4.28 9.47
N ALA A 576 20.85 -3.16 8.88
CA ALA A 576 22.11 -3.07 8.18
C ALA A 576 22.61 -1.62 8.12
N ASN A 577 23.93 -1.47 8.04
CA ASN A 577 24.60 -0.19 7.86
C ASN A 577 25.56 -0.24 6.67
N PHE A 578 25.47 0.76 5.80
CA PHE A 578 26.31 0.89 4.61
C PHE A 578 27.02 2.24 4.61
N THR A 579 28.27 2.25 4.18
CA THR A 579 29.04 3.48 4.02
C THR A 579 29.49 3.61 2.58
N VAL A 580 29.26 4.78 1.99
CA VAL A 580 29.68 5.12 0.62
C VAL A 580 30.63 6.30 0.70
N TYR A 581 31.85 6.14 0.18
CA TYR A 581 32.84 7.22 0.16
C TYR A 581 32.69 8.07 -1.11
N ALA A 582 32.90 9.37 -0.96
CA ALA A 582 32.91 10.30 -2.08
C ALA A 582 34.11 10.03 -3.00
N VAL A 583 33.86 9.97 -4.31
CA VAL A 583 34.91 9.97 -5.31
C VAL A 583 35.51 11.38 -5.39
N SER A 584 36.80 11.50 -5.07
CA SER A 584 37.49 12.78 -5.08
C SER A 584 37.70 13.29 -6.52
N GLY A 585 37.00 14.36 -6.88
CA GLY A 585 37.28 15.16 -8.07
C GLY A 585 37.63 16.60 -7.69
N VAL A 586 38.84 17.03 -8.04
CA VAL A 586 39.42 18.41 -8.03
C VAL A 586 40.57 18.62 -7.02
N GLY A 587 41.74 18.95 -7.58
CA GLY A 587 42.99 19.16 -6.85
C GLY A 587 43.08 20.48 -6.09
N VAL A 588 43.66 20.41 -4.90
CA VAL A 588 44.37 21.51 -4.23
C VAL A 588 45.70 20.94 -3.74
N GLY A 589 46.81 21.56 -4.14
CA GLY A 589 48.15 21.03 -3.92
C GLY A 589 48.54 20.92 -2.44
N GLY A 590 49.13 19.78 -2.06
CA GLY A 590 49.75 19.58 -0.76
C GLY A 590 49.97 18.11 -0.38
N SER A 591 51.10 17.54 -0.81
CA SER A 591 51.83 16.39 -0.22
C SER A 591 51.08 15.13 0.29
N GLN A 592 51.16 14.08 -0.56
CA GLN A 592 51.45 12.65 -0.29
C GLN A 592 50.69 11.80 0.76
N SER A 593 50.00 10.79 0.22
CA SER A 593 49.88 9.35 0.60
C SER A 593 49.16 9.04 1.93
N VAL A 594 48.12 8.20 2.01
CA VAL A 594 47.84 6.92 1.35
C VAL A 594 46.31 6.73 1.34
N LEU A 595 45.67 6.61 0.17
CA LEU A 595 44.46 5.81 -0.12
C LEU A 595 44.37 5.79 -1.66
N GLY A 596 44.23 4.60 -2.24
CA GLY A 596 44.27 4.37 -3.68
C GLY A 596 43.10 5.02 -4.42
N ASP A 597 43.32 5.29 -5.70
CA ASP A 597 42.40 5.83 -6.72
C ASP A 597 40.90 5.78 -6.33
N GLY A 598 40.29 6.97 -6.22
CA GLY A 598 38.93 7.15 -5.69
C GLY A 598 37.86 6.46 -6.54
N ASP A 599 37.23 5.44 -5.97
CA ASP A 599 36.12 4.67 -6.51
C ASP A 599 34.89 4.82 -5.58
N ALA A 600 33.67 4.89 -6.12
CA ALA A 600 32.42 4.96 -5.37
C ALA A 600 31.99 3.55 -4.91
N GLY A 601 32.80 2.88 -4.08
CA GLY A 601 32.48 1.56 -3.54
C GLY A 601 31.61 1.65 -2.29
N VAL A 602 30.67 0.71 -2.13
CA VAL A 602 29.93 0.48 -0.88
C VAL A 602 30.81 -0.34 0.07
N GLU A 603 31.13 0.20 1.24
CA GLU A 603 31.73 -0.58 2.33
C GLU A 603 30.62 -1.08 3.26
N ILE A 604 30.49 -2.41 3.36
CA ILE A 604 29.54 -3.05 4.28
C ILE A 604 30.21 -3.17 5.65
N LEU A 605 29.82 -2.31 6.60
CA LEU A 605 30.41 -2.26 7.95
C LEU A 605 29.72 -3.20 8.95
N GLY A 606 28.64 -3.86 8.55
CA GLY A 606 27.99 -4.93 9.30
C GLY A 606 26.52 -5.12 8.94
N CYS A 607 26.14 -6.37 8.68
CA CYS A 607 24.75 -6.83 8.63
C CYS A 607 24.51 -7.74 9.82
N LEU A 608 23.43 -7.53 10.59
CA LEU A 608 23.09 -8.45 11.67
C LEU A 608 22.48 -9.71 11.04
N SER A 609 23.00 -10.89 11.41
CA SER A 609 22.34 -12.15 11.07
C SER A 609 21.09 -12.31 11.95
N SER A 610 20.10 -13.11 11.50
CA SER A 610 18.92 -13.42 12.31
C SER A 610 19.28 -14.10 13.64
N GLU A 611 20.44 -14.76 13.75
CA GLU A 611 20.92 -15.38 14.99
C GLU A 611 21.48 -14.35 15.99
N ASP A 612 22.02 -13.22 15.52
CA ASP A 612 22.58 -12.16 16.37
C ASP A 612 21.48 -11.32 17.04
N ILE A 613 20.31 -11.20 16.40
CA ILE A 613 19.16 -10.44 16.90
C ILE A 613 18.51 -11.11 18.12
N PHE A 614 18.52 -12.44 18.22
CA PHE A 614 17.97 -13.18 19.37
C PHE A 614 18.87 -13.19 20.60
N ASN A 615 20.15 -12.84 20.48
CA ASN A 615 21.11 -12.90 21.59
C ASN A 615 21.24 -11.58 22.40
N GLN A 616 20.57 -10.50 21.99
CA GLN A 616 20.63 -9.22 22.71
C GLN A 616 19.54 -9.03 23.79
N ASP A 617 18.61 -9.97 23.95
CA ASP A 617 17.53 -9.85 24.93
C ASP A 617 17.79 -10.74 26.15
N GLN A 618 18.60 -10.24 27.10
CA GLN A 618 18.61 -10.77 28.46
C GLN A 618 17.68 -9.96 29.36
N SER A 619 16.81 -10.69 30.04
CA SER A 619 15.90 -10.31 31.12
C SER A 619 14.55 -9.71 30.72
N LEU A 620 13.63 -10.57 30.30
CA LEU A 620 12.22 -10.43 30.62
C LEU A 620 11.65 -11.84 30.87
N ASP A 621 11.34 -12.12 32.15
CA ASP A 621 10.62 -13.30 32.59
C ASP A 621 9.26 -13.35 31.87
N LEU A 622 9.18 -14.12 30.79
CA LEU A 622 7.93 -14.50 30.16
C LEU A 622 7.50 -15.86 30.73
N LEU A 623 6.41 -15.80 31.49
CA LEU A 623 5.58 -16.94 31.85
C LEU A 623 5.41 -17.85 30.62
N THR A 624 5.95 -19.06 30.73
CA THR A 624 5.86 -20.12 29.74
C THR A 624 4.41 -20.52 29.52
N THR A 625 3.75 -19.92 28.52
CA THR A 625 2.74 -20.64 27.75
C THR A 625 3.49 -21.61 26.83
N PRO A 626 3.08 -22.89 26.73
CA PRO A 626 3.77 -23.81 25.85
C PRO A 626 3.63 -23.32 24.42
N ALA A 627 4.76 -23.03 23.79
CA ALA A 627 4.85 -22.75 22.37
C ALA A 627 4.18 -23.89 21.60
N MET A 628 3.24 -23.56 20.71
CA MET A 628 2.85 -24.49 19.66
C MET A 628 4.12 -24.80 18.86
N SER A 629 4.46 -26.08 18.76
CA SER A 629 5.57 -26.58 17.96
C SER A 629 5.50 -26.04 16.51
N PRO A 630 6.64 -25.75 15.87
CA PRO A 630 6.67 -25.31 14.47
C PRO A 630 6.06 -26.38 13.56
N LEU A 631 5.14 -25.98 12.67
CA LEU A 631 4.57 -26.85 11.66
C LEU A 631 5.67 -27.29 10.66
N PRO A 632 5.77 -28.58 10.31
CA PRO A 632 6.80 -29.08 9.41
C PRO A 632 6.55 -28.70 7.94
N ALA A 633 7.64 -28.61 7.19
CA ALA A 633 7.83 -27.98 5.87
C ALA A 633 7.05 -28.53 4.64
N ASN A 634 5.87 -29.13 4.78
CA ASN A 634 5.19 -29.83 3.67
C ASN A 634 3.71 -29.49 3.43
N GLN A 635 3.25 -28.28 3.78
CA GLN A 635 1.83 -27.90 3.68
C GLN A 635 1.57 -26.80 2.65
N VAL A 636 1.89 -27.08 1.38
CA VAL A 636 1.31 -26.32 0.27
C VAL A 636 -0.18 -26.70 0.16
N PRO A 637 -1.12 -25.74 0.23
CA PRO A 637 -2.54 -26.03 0.03
C PRO A 637 -2.76 -26.66 -1.34
N ARG A 638 -3.49 -27.78 -1.39
CA ARG A 638 -3.80 -28.49 -2.64
C ARG A 638 -5.20 -28.16 -3.10
N LEU A 639 -5.42 -28.05 -4.40
CA LEU A 639 -6.76 -27.86 -4.93
C LEU A 639 -7.37 -29.20 -5.36
N GLY A 640 -8.64 -29.40 -5.07
CA GLY A 640 -9.39 -30.56 -5.56
C GLY A 640 -10.84 -30.18 -5.85
N VAL A 641 -11.46 -30.90 -6.77
CA VAL A 641 -12.88 -30.73 -7.11
C VAL A 641 -13.72 -31.77 -6.38
N ALA A 642 -14.93 -31.39 -5.98
CA ALA A 642 -15.93 -32.30 -5.43
C ALA A 642 -17.28 -31.99 -6.07
N VAL A 643 -17.93 -32.97 -6.69
CA VAL A 643 -19.01 -32.69 -7.65
C VAL A 643 -20.36 -33.23 -7.23
N PHE A 644 -21.36 -32.34 -7.14
CA PHE A 644 -22.76 -32.71 -7.05
C PHE A 644 -23.32 -33.06 -8.44
N ILE A 645 -23.35 -34.36 -8.73
CA ILE A 645 -23.99 -34.88 -9.94
C ILE A 645 -25.49 -34.96 -9.70
N LEU A 646 -26.25 -33.97 -10.18
CA LEU A 646 -27.68 -33.83 -9.93
C LEU A 646 -28.53 -34.64 -10.93
N HIS A 647 -29.50 -35.38 -10.40
CA HIS A 647 -30.56 -36.02 -11.19
C HIS A 647 -31.92 -35.90 -10.47
N PRO A 648 -33.03 -35.63 -11.18
CA PRO A 648 -34.36 -35.62 -10.58
C PRO A 648 -34.68 -36.94 -9.84
N SER A 649 -35.38 -36.85 -8.70
CA SER A 649 -35.86 -38.04 -7.99
C SER A 649 -36.82 -38.85 -8.86
N SER A 650 -36.76 -40.19 -8.76
CA SER A 650 -37.72 -41.10 -9.39
C SER A 650 -39.07 -41.17 -8.66
N ASP A 651 -39.19 -40.51 -7.50
CA ASP A 651 -40.44 -40.33 -6.76
C ASP A 651 -41.25 -39.15 -7.35
N PRO A 652 -42.42 -39.40 -7.97
CA PRO A 652 -43.22 -38.36 -8.62
C PRO A 652 -43.78 -37.30 -7.66
N ASP A 653 -43.79 -37.54 -6.35
CA ASP A 653 -44.25 -36.59 -5.33
C ASP A 653 -43.10 -35.75 -4.73
N SER A 654 -41.83 -36.05 -5.05
CA SER A 654 -40.66 -35.29 -4.60
C SER A 654 -40.14 -34.34 -5.67
N ARG A 655 -39.95 -33.06 -5.32
CA ARG A 655 -39.28 -32.07 -6.17
C ARG A 655 -37.77 -31.97 -5.93
N GLU A 656 -37.23 -32.80 -5.04
CA GLU A 656 -35.83 -32.74 -4.64
C GLU A 656 -34.93 -33.49 -5.64
N ALA A 657 -33.83 -32.86 -6.05
CA ALA A 657 -32.80 -33.54 -6.82
C ALA A 657 -32.01 -34.49 -5.92
N LYS A 658 -31.56 -35.61 -6.48
CA LYS A 658 -30.61 -36.52 -5.84
C LYS A 658 -29.22 -36.35 -6.43
N PHE A 659 -28.21 -36.67 -5.64
CA PHE A 659 -26.82 -36.71 -6.07
C PHE A 659 -26.08 -37.91 -5.51
N LEU A 660 -24.94 -38.22 -6.13
CA LEU A 660 -24.12 -39.36 -5.75
C LEU A 660 -23.20 -39.05 -4.57
N LEU A 661 -23.20 -39.94 -3.57
CA LEU A 661 -22.14 -40.05 -2.57
C LEU A 661 -21.55 -41.45 -2.60
N GLY A 662 -20.24 -41.52 -2.37
CA GLY A 662 -19.49 -42.76 -2.23
C GLY A 662 -18.81 -42.85 -0.86
N GLN A 663 -18.71 -44.06 -0.32
CA GLN A 663 -17.95 -44.29 0.90
C GLN A 663 -16.48 -44.59 0.54
N ARG A 664 -15.57 -43.78 1.08
CA ARG A 664 -14.13 -43.83 0.78
C ARG A 664 -13.48 -45.07 1.40
N LEU A 665 -12.63 -45.75 0.65
CA LEU A 665 -11.79 -46.88 1.08
C LEU A 665 -10.30 -46.53 1.21
N GLY A 666 -9.86 -45.41 0.62
CA GLY A 666 -8.47 -44.95 0.66
C GLY A 666 -8.02 -44.41 2.03
N SER A 667 -6.70 -44.27 2.24
CA SER A 667 -6.07 -43.91 3.52
C SER A 667 -6.47 -42.56 4.13
N HIS A 668 -7.09 -41.66 3.36
CA HIS A 668 -7.51 -40.33 3.81
C HIS A 668 -9.05 -40.26 3.81
N GLY A 669 -9.63 -40.24 5.01
CA GLY A 669 -11.09 -40.27 5.20
C GLY A 669 -11.72 -41.64 4.99
N ALA A 670 -10.97 -42.75 5.14
CA ALA A 670 -11.51 -44.11 5.06
C ALA A 670 -12.78 -44.26 5.93
N GLY A 671 -13.84 -44.83 5.36
CA GLY A 671 -15.12 -45.04 6.04
C GLY A 671 -16.04 -43.82 6.06
N THR A 672 -15.61 -42.65 5.58
CA THR A 672 -16.45 -41.45 5.42
C THR A 672 -17.08 -41.37 4.02
N TRP A 673 -18.15 -40.60 3.91
CA TRP A 673 -18.91 -40.37 2.67
C TRP A 673 -18.51 -39.05 2.01
N ALA A 674 -18.24 -39.10 0.71
CA ALA A 674 -17.79 -37.95 -0.09
C ALA A 674 -18.46 -37.95 -1.47
N LEU A 675 -18.45 -36.78 -2.12
CA LEU A 675 -18.78 -36.65 -3.54
C LEU A 675 -17.68 -37.29 -4.40
N PRO A 676 -18.00 -37.69 -5.65
CA PRO A 676 -16.97 -37.98 -6.63
C PRO A 676 -16.13 -36.73 -6.92
N GLY A 677 -14.84 -36.92 -7.18
CA GLY A 677 -13.92 -35.83 -7.48
C GLY A 677 -12.48 -36.11 -7.05
N GLY A 678 -11.55 -35.30 -7.54
CA GLY A 678 -10.13 -35.50 -7.30
C GLY A 678 -9.29 -34.25 -7.46
N HIS A 679 -8.01 -34.44 -7.77
CA HIS A 679 -7.03 -33.35 -7.75
C HIS A 679 -7.09 -32.54 -9.04
N LEU A 680 -7.01 -31.23 -8.91
CA LEU A 680 -6.88 -30.34 -10.07
C LEU A 680 -5.47 -30.48 -10.65
N GLU A 681 -5.36 -30.89 -11.91
CA GLU A 681 -4.07 -31.00 -12.58
C GLU A 681 -3.58 -29.64 -13.09
N PHE A 682 -2.25 -29.52 -13.27
CA PHE A 682 -1.65 -28.28 -13.73
C PHE A 682 -2.11 -27.91 -15.15
N GLY A 683 -2.73 -26.73 -15.28
CA GLY A 683 -3.25 -26.22 -16.56
C GLY A 683 -4.66 -26.69 -16.91
N GLU A 684 -5.32 -27.44 -16.02
CA GLU A 684 -6.68 -27.93 -16.20
C GLU A 684 -7.74 -26.94 -15.67
N SER A 685 -8.84 -26.72 -16.40
CA SER A 685 -9.98 -25.95 -15.90
C SER A 685 -10.78 -26.73 -14.83
N PHE A 686 -11.57 -26.05 -14.00
CA PHE A 686 -12.40 -26.75 -13.00
C PHE A 686 -13.46 -27.65 -13.65
N GLU A 687 -14.00 -27.23 -14.79
CA GLU A 687 -14.94 -28.00 -15.60
C GLU A 687 -14.27 -29.22 -16.24
N GLU A 688 -13.05 -29.06 -16.77
CA GLU A 688 -12.27 -30.16 -17.35
C GLU A 688 -11.95 -31.22 -16.28
N CYS A 689 -11.48 -30.78 -15.12
CA CYS A 689 -11.23 -31.63 -13.95
C CYS A 689 -12.49 -32.37 -13.50
N THR A 690 -13.61 -31.65 -13.43
CA THR A 690 -14.92 -32.22 -13.07
C THR A 690 -15.34 -33.33 -14.02
N VAL A 691 -15.26 -33.10 -15.33
CA VAL A 691 -15.64 -34.11 -16.33
C VAL A 691 -14.72 -35.32 -16.26
N ARG A 692 -13.41 -35.10 -16.12
CA ARG A 692 -12.40 -36.17 -16.00
C ARG A 692 -12.65 -37.03 -14.77
N GLU A 693 -12.68 -36.44 -13.58
CA GLU A 693 -12.80 -37.16 -12.31
C GLU A 693 -14.13 -37.93 -12.21
N ILE A 694 -15.24 -37.35 -12.66
CA ILE A 694 -16.53 -38.06 -12.69
C ILE A 694 -16.46 -39.29 -13.60
N LYS A 695 -15.84 -39.14 -14.78
CA LYS A 695 -15.72 -40.24 -15.73
C LYS A 695 -14.83 -41.35 -15.17
N GLU A 696 -13.73 -40.97 -14.53
CA GLU A 696 -12.75 -41.87 -13.92
C GLU A 696 -13.34 -42.64 -12.73
N GLU A 697 -14.16 -42.01 -11.87
CA GLU A 697 -14.66 -42.64 -10.65
C GLU A 697 -16.02 -43.35 -10.81
N THR A 698 -16.91 -42.82 -11.65
CA THR A 698 -18.31 -43.27 -11.77
C THR A 698 -18.67 -43.83 -13.14
N GLY A 699 -17.86 -43.55 -14.18
CA GLY A 699 -18.15 -43.92 -15.57
C GLY A 699 -19.26 -43.10 -16.24
N LEU A 700 -19.91 -42.19 -15.51
CA LEU A 700 -20.98 -41.33 -16.00
C LEU A 700 -20.42 -40.24 -16.93
N ASP A 701 -21.19 -39.90 -17.94
CA ASP A 701 -21.00 -38.67 -18.72
C ASP A 701 -21.89 -37.58 -18.12
N VAL A 702 -21.38 -36.35 -18.04
CA VAL A 702 -22.08 -35.21 -17.43
C VAL A 702 -22.07 -33.98 -18.33
N GLN A 703 -23.06 -33.11 -18.14
CA GLN A 703 -23.24 -31.85 -18.85
C GLN A 703 -23.70 -30.75 -17.87
N ASP A 704 -23.78 -29.51 -18.35
CA ASP A 704 -24.16 -28.34 -17.53
C ASP A 704 -23.29 -28.19 -16.27
N VAL A 705 -21.98 -28.37 -16.44
CA VAL A 705 -20.99 -28.21 -15.37
C VAL A 705 -20.88 -26.75 -14.96
N GLY A 706 -20.87 -26.47 -13.66
CA GLY A 706 -20.71 -25.13 -13.12
C GLY A 706 -20.17 -25.12 -11.70
N LEU A 707 -19.62 -23.98 -11.28
CA LEU A 707 -19.11 -23.78 -9.93
C LEU A 707 -20.28 -23.57 -8.95
N LEU A 708 -20.23 -24.25 -7.80
CA LEU A 708 -21.16 -24.01 -6.68
C LEU A 708 -20.53 -23.06 -5.65
N THR A 709 -19.38 -23.43 -5.11
CA THR A 709 -18.66 -22.67 -4.08
C THR A 709 -17.28 -23.28 -3.82
N ILE A 710 -16.48 -22.67 -2.93
CA ILE A 710 -15.16 -23.16 -2.53
C ILE A 710 -15.05 -23.15 -1.01
N THR A 711 -14.42 -24.17 -0.41
CA THR A 711 -14.13 -24.27 1.02
C THR A 711 -12.65 -24.44 1.31
N ASN A 712 -12.26 -24.06 2.53
CA ASN A 712 -10.91 -24.22 3.05
C ASN A 712 -10.85 -25.42 4.03
N ASP A 713 -10.18 -26.49 3.65
CA ASP A 713 -10.25 -27.79 4.31
C ASP A 713 -8.92 -28.23 4.91
N VAL A 714 -8.76 -28.00 6.22
CA VAL A 714 -7.60 -28.47 6.99
C VAL A 714 -7.99 -29.73 7.77
N MET A 715 -7.27 -30.83 7.54
CA MET A 715 -7.58 -32.14 8.11
C MET A 715 -6.32 -32.95 8.43
N GLU A 716 -6.35 -33.74 9.51
CA GLU A 716 -5.24 -34.60 9.91
C GLU A 716 -5.23 -35.91 9.10
N SER A 717 -4.07 -36.30 8.54
CA SER A 717 -3.92 -37.56 7.82
C SER A 717 -3.96 -38.75 8.77
N GLY A 718 -4.95 -39.63 8.59
CA GLY A 718 -4.98 -40.97 9.21
C GLY A 718 -5.92 -41.14 10.40
N VAL A 719 -6.70 -40.11 10.79
CA VAL A 719 -7.70 -40.21 11.86
C VAL A 719 -9.10 -39.88 11.33
N VAL A 720 -10.04 -40.80 11.53
CA VAL A 720 -11.43 -40.63 11.08
C VAL A 720 -12.20 -39.74 12.08
N GLY A 721 -12.49 -38.50 11.66
CA GLY A 721 -13.57 -37.65 12.20
C GLY A 721 -13.47 -37.24 13.67
N LYS A 722 -12.56 -36.31 14.00
CA LYS A 722 -12.70 -35.42 15.16
C LYS A 722 -12.13 -34.06 14.79
N GLY A 723 -12.86 -33.00 15.16
CA GLY A 723 -12.50 -31.60 14.92
C GLY A 723 -11.20 -31.15 15.61
N TRP A 724 -10.93 -29.85 15.49
CA TRP A 724 -9.62 -29.21 15.61
C TRP A 724 -8.97 -29.24 17.01
N ASP A 725 -9.50 -29.99 17.99
CA ASP A 725 -9.06 -29.89 19.39
C ASP A 725 -9.00 -31.24 20.15
N THR A 726 -8.41 -32.28 19.56
CA THR A 726 -8.03 -33.48 20.35
C THR A 726 -6.60 -33.92 20.06
N GLN A 727 -5.65 -33.47 20.89
CA GLN A 727 -4.33 -34.09 20.97
C GLN A 727 -4.48 -35.52 21.52
N ILE A 728 -4.19 -36.52 20.68
CA ILE A 728 -3.90 -37.87 21.16
C ILE A 728 -2.38 -37.98 21.29
N GLU A 729 -1.88 -38.10 22.51
CA GLU A 729 -0.47 -38.38 22.75
C GLU A 729 -0.04 -39.68 22.06
N GLY A 730 0.92 -39.58 21.15
CA GLY A 730 1.70 -40.72 20.65
C GLY A 730 1.43 -41.20 19.22
N VAL A 731 0.59 -40.52 18.42
CA VAL A 731 0.44 -40.83 16.99
C VAL A 731 0.87 -39.60 16.16
N GLN A 732 1.94 -39.71 15.37
CA GLN A 732 2.34 -38.68 14.40
C GLN A 732 1.38 -38.68 13.20
N GLY A 733 0.29 -37.93 13.27
CA GLY A 733 -0.47 -37.49 12.11
C GLY A 733 0.20 -36.30 11.42
N TRP A 734 0.14 -36.23 10.10
CA TRP A 734 0.57 -35.05 9.33
C TRP A 734 -0.68 -34.31 8.85
N TRP A 735 -0.74 -32.98 8.99
CA TRP A 735 -1.90 -32.22 8.53
C TRP A 735 -1.86 -31.99 7.02
N MET A 736 -3.03 -32.07 6.41
CA MET A 736 -3.29 -31.78 5.01
C MET A 736 -4.16 -30.54 4.91
N HIS A 737 -3.87 -29.70 3.92
CA HIS A 737 -4.62 -28.49 3.63
C HIS A 737 -5.07 -28.55 2.19
N TYR A 738 -6.39 -28.57 1.98
CA TYR A 738 -7.03 -28.53 0.67
C TYR A 738 -7.90 -27.28 0.53
N GLY A 739 -7.92 -26.69 -0.67
CA GLY A 739 -9.05 -25.89 -1.13
C GLY A 739 -9.97 -26.79 -1.94
N THR A 740 -11.18 -27.06 -1.46
CA THR A 740 -12.14 -27.90 -2.19
C THR A 740 -13.08 -27.03 -2.99
N ILE A 741 -13.08 -27.23 -4.30
CA ILE A 741 -13.93 -26.54 -5.26
C ILE A 741 -15.17 -27.43 -5.46
N PHE A 742 -16.31 -26.97 -4.96
CA PHE A 742 -17.58 -27.66 -5.13
C PHE A 742 -18.18 -27.29 -6.47
N MET A 743 -18.43 -28.30 -7.29
CA MET A 743 -19.00 -28.15 -8.63
C MET A 743 -20.39 -28.79 -8.66
N VAL A 744 -21.25 -28.34 -9.57
CA VAL A 744 -22.51 -29.00 -9.93
C VAL A 744 -22.44 -29.47 -11.37
N ALA A 745 -23.05 -30.61 -11.65
CA ALA A 745 -23.22 -31.12 -13.01
C ALA A 745 -24.52 -31.94 -13.11
N THR A 746 -25.03 -32.14 -14.31
CA THR A 746 -26.18 -33.02 -14.56
C THR A 746 -25.76 -34.23 -15.38
N VAL A 747 -26.41 -35.37 -15.15
CA VAL A 747 -26.10 -36.61 -15.91
C VAL A 747 -26.51 -36.45 -17.37
N ASP A 748 -25.64 -36.87 -18.29
CA ASP A 748 -25.95 -36.89 -19.72
C ASP A 748 -27.21 -37.75 -19.98
N PRO A 749 -28.22 -37.25 -20.71
CA PRO A 749 -29.47 -37.96 -20.98
C PRO A 749 -29.31 -39.32 -21.66
N SER A 750 -28.17 -39.59 -22.30
CA SER A 750 -27.85 -40.87 -22.95
C SER A 750 -27.42 -41.97 -21.97
N THR A 751 -27.22 -41.62 -20.69
CA THR A 751 -26.82 -42.56 -19.64
C THR A 751 -27.89 -43.62 -19.38
N ARG A 752 -27.46 -44.87 -19.15
CA ARG A 752 -28.38 -45.97 -18.81
C ARG A 752 -29.02 -45.76 -17.44
N ILE A 753 -30.35 -45.80 -17.41
CA ILE A 753 -31.15 -45.72 -16.18
C ILE A 753 -31.40 -47.13 -15.61
N GLY A 754 -31.24 -47.27 -14.30
CA GLY A 754 -31.50 -48.49 -13.55
C GLY A 754 -32.99 -48.76 -13.35
N SER A 755 -33.31 -49.92 -12.78
CA SER A 755 -34.71 -50.30 -12.47
C SER A 755 -35.36 -49.45 -11.37
N ASP A 756 -34.57 -48.68 -10.63
CA ASP A 756 -34.96 -47.72 -9.59
C ASP A 756 -35.19 -46.29 -10.13
N GLY A 757 -35.02 -46.10 -11.45
CA GLY A 757 -35.20 -44.81 -12.11
C GLY A 757 -34.01 -43.85 -11.95
N MET A 758 -32.88 -44.30 -11.39
CA MET A 758 -31.66 -43.50 -11.25
C MET A 758 -30.60 -43.90 -12.28
N PRO A 759 -29.69 -42.99 -12.68
CA PRO A 759 -28.56 -43.34 -13.54
C PRO A 759 -27.64 -44.39 -12.91
N GLN A 760 -27.20 -45.37 -13.71
CA GLN A 760 -26.32 -46.43 -13.27
C GLN A 760 -24.86 -45.96 -13.22
N ALA A 761 -24.41 -45.50 -12.06
CA ALA A 761 -22.99 -45.28 -11.79
C ALA A 761 -22.25 -46.61 -11.65
N ALA A 762 -21.12 -46.76 -12.35
CA ALA A 762 -20.22 -47.89 -12.20
C ALA A 762 -19.17 -47.60 -11.12
N LEU A 763 -18.76 -48.62 -10.37
CA LEU A 763 -17.63 -48.50 -9.46
C LEU A 763 -16.33 -48.70 -10.26
N MET A 764 -15.80 -47.61 -10.80
CA MET A 764 -14.63 -47.66 -11.68
C MET A 764 -13.31 -47.80 -10.91
N GLU A 765 -13.28 -47.31 -9.67
CA GLU A 765 -12.14 -47.40 -8.77
C GLU A 765 -12.48 -48.15 -7.47
N PRO A 766 -12.64 -49.49 -7.53
CA PRO A 766 -13.10 -50.30 -6.39
C PRO A 766 -12.13 -50.32 -5.21
N ASP A 767 -10.88 -49.91 -5.41
CA ASP A 767 -9.88 -49.77 -4.33
C ASP A 767 -10.00 -48.43 -3.57
N LYS A 768 -10.69 -47.43 -4.14
CA LYS A 768 -10.85 -46.09 -3.54
C LYS A 768 -12.26 -45.84 -2.98
N CYS A 769 -13.28 -46.51 -3.50
CA CYS A 769 -14.68 -46.34 -3.09
C CYS A 769 -15.37 -47.71 -2.95
N SER A 770 -16.24 -47.88 -1.95
CA SER A 770 -16.95 -49.15 -1.73
C SER A 770 -18.25 -49.27 -2.53
N GLY A 771 -18.74 -48.17 -3.09
CA GLY A 771 -19.97 -48.11 -3.85
C GLY A 771 -20.60 -46.72 -3.85
N TRP A 772 -21.53 -46.49 -4.77
CA TRP A 772 -22.21 -45.22 -5.00
C TRP A 772 -23.67 -45.28 -4.56
N GLU A 773 -24.17 -44.24 -3.90
CA GLU A 773 -25.56 -44.11 -3.47
C GLU A 773 -26.14 -42.74 -3.84
N TRP A 774 -27.38 -42.75 -4.34
CA TRP A 774 -28.14 -41.54 -4.65
C TRP A 774 -28.86 -41.01 -3.41
N VAL A 775 -28.42 -39.86 -2.92
CA VAL A 775 -28.91 -39.22 -1.69
C VAL A 775 -29.57 -37.88 -1.99
N THR A 776 -30.41 -37.39 -1.08
CA THR A 776 -30.96 -36.03 -1.17
C THR A 776 -30.17 -35.01 -0.35
N TRP A 777 -30.32 -33.72 -0.64
CA TRP A 777 -29.66 -32.64 0.10
C TRP A 777 -30.05 -32.65 1.58
N GLN A 778 -31.33 -32.87 1.86
CA GLN A 778 -31.83 -32.99 3.23
C GLN A 778 -31.19 -34.16 4.00
N GLN A 779 -30.90 -35.28 3.34
CA GLN A 779 -30.19 -36.41 3.98
C GLN A 779 -28.76 -36.01 4.34
N LEU A 780 -28.04 -35.35 3.43
CA LEU A 780 -26.68 -34.89 3.68
C LEU A 780 -26.61 -33.87 4.82
N VAL A 781 -27.47 -32.85 4.80
CA VAL A 781 -27.55 -31.85 5.88
C VAL A 781 -27.87 -32.53 7.21
N ARG A 782 -28.76 -33.55 7.21
CA ARG A 782 -29.06 -34.33 8.41
C ARG A 782 -27.84 -35.08 8.94
N TRP A 783 -27.03 -35.68 8.07
CA TRP A 783 -25.81 -36.38 8.47
C TRP A 783 -24.77 -35.39 9.01
N GLY A 784 -24.57 -34.27 8.31
CA GLY A 784 -23.59 -33.25 8.66
C GLY A 784 -23.91 -32.48 9.93
N GLU A 785 -25.13 -31.96 10.11
CA GLU A 785 -25.50 -31.24 11.34
C GLU A 785 -25.49 -32.17 12.57
N ARG A 786 -25.78 -33.47 12.40
CA ARG A 786 -25.58 -34.45 13.48
C ARG A 786 -24.09 -34.60 13.80
N GLN A 787 -23.23 -34.74 12.80
CA GLN A 787 -21.79 -34.84 13.00
C GLN A 787 -21.18 -33.57 13.62
N ILE A 788 -21.61 -32.37 13.21
CA ILE A 788 -21.19 -31.07 13.78
C ILE A 788 -21.49 -31.05 15.28
N ARG A 789 -22.70 -31.43 15.68
CA ARG A 789 -23.08 -31.51 17.10
C ARG A 789 -22.26 -32.55 17.86
N ASP A 790 -22.15 -33.75 17.31
CA ASP A 790 -21.47 -34.86 17.98
C ASP A 790 -19.95 -34.60 18.12
N GLU A 791 -19.38 -33.76 17.25
CA GLU A 791 -17.99 -33.29 17.29
C GLU A 791 -17.80 -31.93 18.01
N GLY A 792 -18.87 -31.31 18.53
CA GLY A 792 -18.80 -30.06 19.30
C GLY A 792 -18.49 -28.81 18.47
N LEU A 793 -18.76 -28.83 17.16
CA LEU A 793 -18.43 -27.75 16.21
C LEU A 793 -19.56 -26.71 16.05
N GLU A 794 -20.48 -26.64 17.01
CA GLU A 794 -21.69 -25.82 16.93
C GLU A 794 -21.40 -24.31 16.89
N GLU A 795 -20.38 -23.85 17.63
CA GLU A 795 -19.95 -22.45 17.60
C GLU A 795 -19.36 -22.05 16.23
N GLN A 796 -18.69 -22.98 15.55
CA GLN A 796 -18.14 -22.74 14.21
C GLN A 796 -19.23 -22.63 13.13
N ALA A 797 -20.38 -23.28 13.36
CA ALA A 797 -21.52 -23.20 12.44
C ALA A 797 -22.19 -21.82 12.44
N GLY A 798 -21.99 -21.00 13.48
CA GLY A 798 -22.49 -19.61 13.55
C GLY A 798 -24.02 -19.46 13.55
N ARG A 799 -24.78 -20.56 13.60
CA ARG A 799 -26.25 -20.60 13.56
C ARG A 799 -26.80 -21.80 14.34
N PRO A 800 -28.07 -21.76 14.81
CA PRO A 800 -28.71 -22.93 15.39
C PRO A 800 -28.82 -24.08 14.37
N LEU A 801 -28.48 -25.30 14.80
CA LEU A 801 -28.68 -26.52 14.01
C LEU A 801 -30.19 -26.80 13.87
N MET A 802 -30.63 -27.23 12.69
CA MET A 802 -32.05 -27.46 12.37
C MET A 802 -32.59 -28.75 13.01
N ILE A 803 -31.72 -29.64 13.50
CA ILE A 803 -32.10 -30.94 14.06
C ILE A 803 -32.27 -30.85 15.59
N SER A 804 -33.54 -30.83 16.02
CA SER A 804 -33.95 -31.01 17.43
C SER A 804 -33.90 -32.51 17.82
N ALA A 805 -33.15 -32.81 18.89
CA ALA A 805 -33.13 -34.03 19.71
C ALA A 805 -33.58 -35.39 19.09
N THR A 806 -32.61 -36.33 18.98
CA THR A 806 -32.76 -37.80 18.96
C THR A 806 -34.05 -38.36 18.35
N VAL A 807 -34.02 -38.64 17.04
CA VAL A 807 -34.90 -39.65 16.45
C VAL A 807 -34.28 -41.02 16.72
N ASN A 808 -34.71 -41.67 17.81
CA ASN A 808 -34.35 -43.06 18.07
C ASN A 808 -34.95 -43.96 16.98
N GLY A 809 -34.11 -44.62 16.19
CA GLY A 809 -34.51 -45.64 15.22
C GLY A 809 -34.06 -45.43 13.77
N ASP A 810 -33.30 -44.37 13.49
CA ASP A 810 -32.78 -44.11 12.14
C ASP A 810 -31.52 -44.96 11.89
N SER A 811 -31.54 -45.87 10.91
CA SER A 811 -30.39 -46.74 10.59
C SER A 811 -29.14 -45.97 10.11
N ASP A 812 -29.29 -44.66 9.85
CA ASP A 812 -28.25 -43.74 9.38
C ASP A 812 -27.27 -43.25 10.46
N HIS A 813 -27.34 -43.75 11.71
CA HIS A 813 -26.43 -43.38 12.82
C HIS A 813 -24.93 -43.60 12.54
N HIS A 814 -24.54 -44.22 11.43
CA HIS A 814 -23.17 -44.63 11.13
C HIS A 814 -22.55 -43.92 9.91
N ARG A 815 -23.24 -42.97 9.27
CA ARG A 815 -22.74 -42.30 8.06
C ARG A 815 -22.06 -40.97 8.41
N ARG A 816 -20.73 -40.99 8.46
CA ARG A 816 -19.89 -39.79 8.67
C ARG A 816 -19.52 -39.16 7.34
N LEU A 817 -19.66 -37.85 7.22
CA LEU A 817 -19.24 -37.06 6.08
C LEU A 817 -17.73 -36.82 6.12
N PHE A 818 -17.11 -36.81 4.94
CA PHE A 818 -15.73 -36.41 4.76
C PHE A 818 -15.56 -34.91 5.05
N VAL A 819 -14.37 -34.50 5.53
CA VAL A 819 -14.14 -33.14 6.07
C VAL A 819 -14.57 -32.01 5.12
N PRO A 820 -14.26 -32.03 3.81
CA PRO A 820 -14.77 -31.03 2.87
C PRO A 820 -16.29 -30.87 2.86
N MET A 821 -17.03 -31.98 2.93
CA MET A 821 -18.49 -31.96 2.99
C MET A 821 -19.01 -31.34 4.29
N LEU A 822 -18.32 -31.59 5.40
CA LEU A 822 -18.65 -31.01 6.70
C LEU A 822 -18.38 -29.49 6.68
N ASN A 823 -17.25 -29.09 6.11
CA ASN A 823 -16.85 -27.70 5.95
C ASN A 823 -17.71 -26.92 4.96
N LEU A 824 -18.30 -27.58 3.96
CA LEU A 824 -19.33 -26.96 3.12
C LEU A 824 -20.49 -26.44 3.97
N LEU A 825 -20.97 -27.22 4.94
CA LEU A 825 -22.08 -26.83 5.82
C LEU A 825 -21.67 -25.77 6.86
N LEU A 826 -20.41 -25.78 7.31
CA LEU A 826 -19.87 -24.84 8.29
C LEU A 826 -19.52 -23.47 7.67
N GLN A 827 -18.83 -23.48 6.52
CA GLN A 827 -18.26 -22.28 5.90
C GLN A 827 -19.19 -21.63 4.87
N ARG A 828 -20.18 -22.36 4.34
CA ARG A 828 -21.13 -21.88 3.32
C ARG A 828 -22.58 -22.15 3.76
N PRO A 829 -23.02 -21.58 4.90
CA PRO A 829 -24.39 -21.78 5.37
C PRO A 829 -25.40 -21.25 4.33
N GLY A 830 -26.35 -22.07 3.93
CA GLY A 830 -27.38 -21.73 2.93
C GLY A 830 -27.05 -22.13 1.50
N VAL A 831 -25.87 -22.71 1.24
CA VAL A 831 -25.59 -23.35 -0.05
C VAL A 831 -26.52 -24.55 -0.25
N GLU A 832 -27.08 -24.69 -1.45
CA GLU A 832 -27.86 -25.87 -1.85
C GLU A 832 -27.61 -26.12 -3.35
N PRO A 833 -27.21 -27.35 -3.75
CA PRO A 833 -27.00 -27.66 -5.15
C PRO A 833 -28.36 -27.81 -5.84
N THR A 834 -28.71 -26.87 -6.73
CA THR A 834 -30.00 -26.86 -7.44
C THR A 834 -29.84 -27.03 -8.95
N LEU A 835 -30.88 -27.58 -9.59
CA LEU A 835 -30.95 -27.72 -11.05
C LEU A 835 -31.39 -26.38 -11.67
N GLY A 836 -30.43 -25.55 -12.11
CA GLY A 836 -30.72 -24.30 -12.83
C GLY A 836 -29.52 -23.38 -12.98
N ARG A 837 -29.39 -22.74 -14.15
CA ARG A 837 -28.29 -21.81 -14.52
C ARG A 837 -28.31 -20.44 -13.80
N GLU A 838 -29.00 -20.32 -12.66
CA GLU A 838 -29.19 -19.04 -11.96
C GLU A 838 -28.34 -18.89 -10.68
N ALA A 839 -27.17 -19.53 -10.63
CA ALA A 839 -26.18 -19.30 -9.57
C ALA A 839 -24.87 -18.80 -10.18
N TRP A 840 -24.79 -17.47 -10.37
CA TRP A 840 -23.55 -16.68 -10.40
C TRP A 840 -23.77 -15.46 -9.51
#